data_AF-A0A7C3MV93-F1
#
_entry.id   AF-A0A7C3MV93-F1
#
_cell.length_a   1.000
_cell.length_b   1.000
_cell.length_c   1.000
_cell.angle_alpha   90.00
_cell.angle_beta   90.00
_cell.angle_gamma   90.00
#
_symmetry.space_group_name_H-M   'P 1'
#
loop_
_entity.id
_entity.type
_entity.pdbx_description
1 polymer ?
#
loop_
_entity_poly.entity_id
_entity_poly.type
_entity_poly.pdbx_seq_one_letter_code
_entity_poly.pdbx_strand_id
1 'polypeptide(L)'
;MCMKQRAHLLLGLAVLFIAAAAPAFAQAAVEKAVYYDDAYLQPGGWIDPTAAATIRDFFVGKGYKELNAADLATFMRARIQDGKRSVIVFAKDTGPDTVCEAVEGGGPSPNTTLRQYLNAGGRIVWAGDIPFYYQNAAGTPTTWADGGSTTILGFNAAGGTWDLNNTAQLTDAGKRWGLSTTWSSVRPASAAAVDEVLASATQGQASGWVKRFVPGDNFGGFVRIIDHGLSQVTDDDMANMLAVAEYMPAGGPAALSKISGTVKDDAGKPVANAVILVSGGPAGTMSTTTDANGHYVLYTVPGTYTVVPEALASAPQTVTVDAAGATVDFTGKPLPEMSLGTADGLQWKILRAGSIFDFTPADPGYKLDSQWQDNDIPSDAEVRDLNGAYFWYHTTFTIPAEWGSYKRGLILDRYSVEDSDWSFFNGHFIGNNKWNTTGARRYFIPMDWVNFGGTNTLVVKGQHGNDTGGMNRAAPLLHFASPLVGAILVSAKEAGSNMPALNATVTLSTPTGDPKGSAVVREAGYAIFGEVPAGDYVVALQPTPAVANATPLTQTVSVKPGSVAEVTFNPTLVPLVVGDTTQYDDDFSGSSLASKWTSIEIGDAGGSSAKVASGELVVSAAGANIYDAADNFHFVYQRVSGDFSASVKVTFVPYAATLSKAALMIRANTDPDSVNALVYQSPTDNQQYGCRFQWRPTKGATTQGGTVGLDQPGTVAPTWLNIRRVGKTVTAYFSENGTTASLVADGANVTINDLPDTVLVGMGWASRGDMADARFDDFKIRPISAAPPIVKGDLSGDGKVLVNDAVLALQFAVGLKTPTADQLAAGDLNGDGKIAINEVTLILQAAVGLRTL
;
A
#
# COMPACT_ATOMS: atom_id res chain seq x y z
N MET A 1 0.31 -65.03 14.20
CA MET A 1 0.51 -65.30 15.64
C MET A 1 1.81 -64.63 16.05
N CYS A 2 1.77 -63.49 16.77
CA CYS A 2 2.95 -62.80 17.29
C CYS A 2 2.56 -62.08 18.59
N MET A 3 3.47 -62.09 19.58
CA MET A 3 3.28 -61.64 20.95
C MET A 3 3.24 -60.11 21.13
N LYS A 4 2.50 -59.67 22.16
CA LYS A 4 2.88 -58.77 23.29
C LYS A 4 1.83 -57.69 23.59
N GLN A 5 1.52 -57.50 24.88
CA GLN A 5 1.38 -56.22 25.61
C GLN A 5 1.05 -56.52 27.10
N ARG A 6 1.89 -56.14 28.08
CA ARG A 6 2.07 -54.83 28.79
C ARG A 6 1.02 -54.56 29.88
N ALA A 7 1.48 -54.50 31.14
CA ALA A 7 0.78 -53.94 32.29
C ALA A 7 1.76 -53.19 33.20
N HIS A 8 1.23 -52.17 33.87
CA HIS A 8 1.88 -51.00 34.48
C HIS A 8 2.60 -51.27 35.82
N LEU A 9 3.59 -50.43 36.14
CA LEU A 9 3.89 -50.07 37.53
C LEU A 9 4.53 -48.67 37.62
N LEU A 10 3.99 -47.85 38.53
CA LEU A 10 4.43 -46.50 38.89
C LEU A 10 5.86 -46.51 39.46
N LEU A 11 6.69 -45.55 39.04
CA LEU A 11 7.93 -45.19 39.73
C LEU A 11 7.97 -43.67 39.90
N GLY A 12 7.94 -43.21 41.15
CA GLY A 12 8.12 -41.81 41.51
C GLY A 12 9.57 -41.38 41.26
N LEU A 13 9.75 -40.34 40.46
CA LEU A 13 11.03 -39.68 40.26
C LEU A 13 10.98 -38.33 40.98
N ALA A 14 11.72 -38.24 42.09
CA ALA A 14 12.01 -36.98 42.75
C ALA A 14 12.89 -36.14 41.80
N VAL A 15 12.32 -35.06 41.24
CA VAL A 15 13.07 -34.09 40.47
C VAL A 15 13.75 -33.14 41.47
N LEU A 16 15.04 -33.35 41.65
CA LEU A 16 15.94 -32.42 42.32
C LEU A 16 16.01 -31.15 41.46
N PHE A 17 15.31 -30.09 41.86
CA PHE A 17 15.51 -28.76 41.28
C PHE A 17 16.89 -28.25 41.69
N ILE A 18 17.91 -28.53 40.86
CA ILE A 18 19.12 -27.70 40.87
C ILE A 18 18.69 -26.39 40.22
N ALA A 19 18.36 -25.41 41.06
CA ALA A 19 18.33 -24.03 40.64
C ALA A 19 19.75 -23.67 40.20
N ALA A 20 20.02 -23.78 38.90
CA ALA A 20 21.12 -23.08 38.29
C ALA A 20 20.87 -21.60 38.57
N ALA A 21 21.60 -21.04 39.53
CA ALA A 21 21.65 -19.59 39.71
C ALA A 21 22.09 -19.02 38.36
N ALA A 22 21.15 -18.44 37.62
CA ALA A 22 21.47 -17.60 36.49
C ALA A 22 22.52 -16.59 37.00
N PRO A 23 23.62 -16.37 36.26
CA PRO A 23 24.54 -15.31 36.64
C PRO A 23 23.70 -14.04 36.75
N ALA A 24 23.73 -13.41 37.93
CA ALA A 24 23.19 -12.07 38.09
C ALA A 24 23.97 -11.19 37.10
N PHE A 25 23.37 -10.91 35.94
CA PHE A 25 23.92 -9.97 34.99
C PHE A 25 24.01 -8.64 35.74
N ALA A 26 25.22 -8.17 36.01
CA ALA A 26 25.42 -6.81 36.49
C ALA A 26 24.79 -5.89 35.44
N GLN A 27 23.67 -5.27 35.81
CA GLN A 27 22.93 -4.38 34.92
C GLN A 27 23.88 -3.26 34.50
N ALA A 28 24.08 -3.09 33.19
CA ALA A 28 24.94 -2.02 32.68
C ALA A 28 24.46 -0.69 33.27
N ALA A 29 25.37 0.08 33.86
CA ALA A 29 25.04 1.36 34.47
C ALA A 29 24.47 2.28 33.38
N VAL A 30 23.24 2.76 33.60
CA VAL A 30 22.61 3.75 32.72
C VAL A 30 22.97 5.13 33.22
N GLU A 31 23.56 5.94 32.35
CA GLU A 31 23.94 7.31 32.65
C GLU A 31 22.70 8.21 32.56
N LYS A 32 22.38 8.92 33.65
CA LYS A 32 21.12 9.66 33.82
C LYS A 32 21.38 11.15 33.81
N ALA A 33 20.66 11.89 32.97
CA ALA A 33 20.78 13.34 32.90
C ALA A 33 19.44 14.05 32.68
N VAL A 34 19.36 15.30 33.13
CA VAL A 34 18.25 16.21 32.86
C VAL A 34 18.79 17.44 32.15
N TYR A 35 18.21 17.77 30.99
CA TYR A 35 18.55 18.98 30.26
C TYR A 35 17.71 20.16 30.77
N TYR A 36 18.40 21.21 31.19
CA TYR A 36 17.84 22.49 31.61
C TYR A 36 18.87 23.59 31.41
N ASP A 37 18.46 24.72 30.83
CA ASP A 37 19.35 25.88 30.63
C ASP A 37 18.55 27.17 30.71
N ASP A 38 18.89 28.03 31.67
CA ASP A 38 18.21 29.31 31.90
C ASP A 38 18.28 30.23 30.67
N ALA A 39 19.35 30.15 29.86
CA ALA A 39 19.49 30.95 28.65
C ALA A 39 18.55 30.53 27.51
N TYR A 40 17.96 29.32 27.61
CA TYR A 40 17.07 28.71 26.62
C TYR A 40 15.60 28.67 27.09
N LEU A 41 15.26 29.44 28.13
CA LEU A 41 13.90 29.55 28.67
C LEU A 41 12.98 30.51 27.90
N GLN A 42 13.38 30.97 26.72
CA GLN A 42 12.62 31.87 25.83
C GLN A 42 11.14 31.42 25.62
N PRO A 43 10.19 32.36 25.44
CA PRO A 43 8.78 32.05 25.20
C PRO A 43 8.59 31.27 23.89
N GLY A 44 7.78 30.22 23.90
CA GLY A 44 7.46 29.45 22.69
C GLY A 44 7.05 28.00 22.98
N GLY A 45 7.71 27.33 23.93
CA GLY A 45 7.35 25.98 24.38
C GLY A 45 6.08 25.95 25.24
N TRP A 46 5.45 24.78 25.32
CA TRP A 46 4.28 24.52 26.15
C TRP A 46 4.62 24.20 27.61
N ILE A 47 5.89 23.98 27.94
CA ILE A 47 6.35 23.88 29.33
C ILE A 47 6.82 25.26 29.82
N ASP A 48 6.13 25.79 30.83
CA ASP A 48 6.48 27.06 31.47
C ASP A 48 7.88 26.99 32.12
N PRO A 49 8.68 28.07 32.10
CA PRO A 49 9.99 28.11 32.77
C PRO A 49 9.98 27.65 34.22
N THR A 50 8.92 27.95 34.99
CA THR A 50 8.76 27.52 36.38
C THR A 50 8.51 26.01 36.48
N ALA A 51 7.70 25.48 35.57
CA ALA A 51 7.47 24.04 35.46
C ALA A 51 8.75 23.30 35.05
N ALA A 52 9.51 23.84 34.10
CA ALA A 52 10.81 23.30 33.70
C ALA A 52 11.82 23.27 34.86
N ALA A 53 11.89 24.34 35.65
CA ALA A 53 12.73 24.39 36.85
C ALA A 53 12.35 23.32 37.87
N THR A 54 11.03 23.09 38.04
CA THR A 54 10.51 22.05 38.95
C THR A 54 10.87 20.64 38.47
N ILE A 55 10.74 20.36 37.16
CA ILE A 55 11.17 19.08 36.56
C ILE A 55 12.68 18.88 36.79
N ARG A 56 13.50 19.92 36.53
CA ARG A 56 14.95 19.88 36.76
C ARG A 56 15.29 19.54 38.21
N ASP A 57 14.69 20.23 39.18
CA ASP A 57 14.94 20.01 40.61
C ASP A 57 14.54 18.58 41.04
N PHE A 58 13.41 18.09 40.55
CA PHE A 58 12.96 16.73 40.80
C PHE A 58 13.95 15.67 40.31
N PHE A 59 14.41 15.77 39.06
CA PHE A 59 15.33 14.79 38.49
C PHE A 59 16.74 14.87 39.09
N VAL A 60 17.23 16.08 39.40
CA VAL A 60 18.48 16.25 40.16
C VAL A 60 18.37 15.58 41.54
N GLY A 61 17.23 15.73 42.23
CA GLY A 61 16.94 15.04 43.48
C GLY A 61 16.90 13.51 43.37
N LYS A 62 16.66 12.97 42.16
CA LYS A 62 16.74 11.53 41.84
C LYS A 62 18.12 11.08 41.37
N GLY A 63 19.12 11.97 41.39
CA GLY A 63 20.50 11.68 41.02
C GLY A 63 20.81 11.82 39.53
N TYR A 64 19.94 12.50 38.76
CA TYR A 64 20.23 12.83 37.37
C TYR A 64 21.22 14.00 37.32
N LYS A 65 22.18 13.94 36.40
CA LYS A 65 23.10 15.05 36.15
C LYS A 65 22.38 16.18 35.42
N GLU A 66 22.36 17.38 35.98
CA GLU A 66 21.91 18.58 35.27
C GLU A 66 22.90 18.94 34.15
N LEU A 67 22.37 19.22 32.95
CA LEU A 67 23.13 19.61 31.77
C LEU A 67 22.52 20.90 31.19
N ASN A 68 23.35 21.93 31.05
CA ASN A 68 23.03 23.08 30.18
C ASN A 68 23.19 22.70 28.69
N ALA A 69 22.92 23.62 27.77
CA ALA A 69 22.95 23.32 26.33
C ALA A 69 24.34 22.85 25.83
N ALA A 70 25.43 23.39 26.35
CA ALA A 70 26.79 23.01 25.97
C ALA A 70 27.20 21.66 26.57
N ASP A 71 26.85 21.42 27.84
CA ASP A 71 27.08 20.16 28.54
C ASP A 71 26.23 19.02 27.95
N LEU A 72 25.02 19.33 27.48
CA LEU A 72 24.17 18.40 26.75
C LEU A 72 24.85 17.90 25.47
N ALA A 73 25.37 18.82 24.66
CA ALA A 73 26.09 18.47 23.44
C ALA A 73 27.34 17.64 23.73
N THR A 74 28.06 17.97 24.81
CA THR A 74 29.24 17.21 25.24
C THR A 74 28.87 15.80 25.70
N PHE A 75 27.80 15.68 26.51
CA PHE A 75 27.27 14.39 26.98
C PHE A 75 26.81 13.52 25.80
N MET A 76 26.01 14.07 24.88
CA MET A 76 25.53 13.34 23.71
C MET A 76 26.69 12.86 22.83
N ARG A 77 27.69 13.71 22.54
CA ARG A 77 28.88 13.33 21.76
C ARG A 77 29.69 12.21 22.43
N ALA A 78 29.84 12.24 23.75
CA ALA A 78 30.49 11.15 24.48
C ALA A 78 29.74 9.81 24.32
N ARG A 79 28.40 9.85 24.38
CA ARG A 79 27.54 8.67 24.21
C ARG A 79 27.48 8.18 22.76
N ILE A 80 27.53 9.08 21.78
CA ILE A 80 27.69 8.73 20.36
C ILE A 80 29.01 7.98 20.13
N GLN A 81 30.07 8.34 20.85
CA GLN A 81 31.38 7.70 20.71
C GLN A 81 31.49 6.35 21.42
N ASP A 82 30.93 6.22 22.63
CA ASP A 82 31.10 5.03 23.47
C ASP A 82 29.90 4.06 23.49
N GLY A 83 28.74 4.47 22.96
CA GLY A 83 27.51 3.67 22.92
C GLY A 83 26.93 3.33 24.29
N LYS A 84 27.40 3.97 25.37
CA LYS A 84 26.92 3.64 26.73
C LYS A 84 25.46 4.02 26.88
N ARG A 85 24.70 3.11 27.50
CA ARG A 85 23.28 3.32 27.79
C ARG A 85 23.10 4.57 28.64
N SER A 86 22.21 5.43 28.18
CA SER A 86 21.94 6.71 28.82
C SER A 86 20.50 7.15 28.58
N VAL A 87 20.00 7.98 29.49
CA VAL A 87 18.70 8.61 29.40
C VAL A 87 18.82 10.10 29.70
N ILE A 88 18.20 10.92 28.87
CA ILE A 88 18.12 12.37 29.04
C ILE A 88 16.64 12.74 29.15
N VAL A 89 16.28 13.36 30.27
CA VAL A 89 14.96 13.99 30.43
C VAL A 89 15.08 15.43 30.00
N PHE A 90 14.26 15.87 29.05
CA PHE A 90 14.18 17.27 28.68
C PHE A 90 13.20 17.96 29.63
N ALA A 91 13.70 18.89 30.45
CA ALA A 91 12.85 19.63 31.38
C ALA A 91 11.98 20.67 30.67
N LYS A 92 12.28 20.98 29.41
CA LYS A 92 11.52 21.88 28.54
C LYS A 92 11.32 21.24 27.17
N ASP A 93 10.20 21.53 26.53
CA ASP A 93 9.75 20.99 25.25
C ASP A 93 10.30 21.78 24.04
N THR A 94 11.57 22.14 24.11
CA THR A 94 12.29 22.85 23.05
C THR A 94 13.71 22.33 22.96
N GLY A 95 14.21 22.08 21.74
CA GLY A 95 15.58 21.60 21.53
C GLY A 95 16.58 22.76 21.42
N PRO A 96 17.75 22.72 22.11
CA PRO A 96 18.77 23.75 21.93
C PRO A 96 19.53 23.57 20.60
N ASP A 97 19.91 24.69 20.00
CA ASP A 97 20.73 24.79 18.80
C ASP A 97 22.07 24.03 18.89
N THR A 98 22.58 23.78 20.09
CA THR A 98 23.79 23.00 20.34
C THR A 98 23.68 21.50 20.01
N VAL A 99 22.45 20.96 19.95
CA VAL A 99 22.19 19.54 19.60
C VAL A 99 21.09 19.35 18.56
N CYS A 100 20.36 20.41 18.24
CA CYS A 100 19.41 20.49 17.14
C CYS A 100 19.99 21.42 16.08
N GLU A 101 21.16 21.12 15.52
CA GLU A 101 21.85 21.99 14.57
C GLU A 101 21.02 22.22 13.28
N ALA A 102 20.87 23.48 12.87
CA ALA A 102 20.14 23.84 11.66
C ALA A 102 20.99 23.65 10.39
N VAL A 103 20.35 23.42 9.25
CA VAL A 103 21.02 23.52 7.93
C VAL A 103 21.29 24.98 7.57
N GLU A 104 22.15 25.21 6.58
CA GLU A 104 22.31 26.53 5.97
C GLU A 104 20.94 27.05 5.49
N GLY A 105 20.56 28.26 5.93
CA GLY A 105 19.22 28.81 5.72
C GLY A 105 18.22 28.60 6.88
N GLY A 106 18.60 27.91 7.96
CA GLY A 106 17.86 27.93 9.24
C GLY A 106 16.80 26.84 9.42
N GLY A 107 16.69 25.87 8.50
CA GLY A 107 15.78 24.72 8.61
C GLY A 107 16.31 23.58 9.50
N PRO A 108 15.46 22.63 9.90
CA PRO A 108 15.89 21.45 10.66
C PRO A 108 16.82 20.54 9.85
N SER A 109 17.67 19.77 10.53
CA SER A 109 18.61 18.82 9.93
C SER A 109 18.34 17.39 10.39
N PRO A 110 18.45 16.36 9.52
CA PRO A 110 18.38 14.96 9.96
C PRO A 110 19.68 14.49 10.60
N ASN A 111 20.77 15.28 10.50
CA ASN A 111 22.11 14.90 10.94
C ASN A 111 22.53 15.58 12.26
N THR A 112 21.56 15.96 13.08
CA THR A 112 21.79 16.63 14.36
C THR A 112 22.51 15.74 15.38
N THR A 113 23.23 16.33 16.32
CA THR A 113 23.84 15.61 17.44
C THR A 113 22.78 14.81 18.21
N LEU A 114 21.57 15.35 18.35
CA LEU A 114 20.45 14.64 18.98
C LEU A 114 20.02 13.39 18.21
N ARG A 115 19.86 13.47 16.88
CA ARG A 115 19.52 12.29 16.07
C ARG A 115 20.63 11.25 16.11
N GLN A 116 21.89 11.67 16.06
CA GLN A 116 23.03 10.77 16.20
C GLN A 116 23.05 10.08 17.58
N TYR A 117 22.68 10.79 18.66
CA TYR A 117 22.56 10.21 20.00
C TYR A 117 21.49 9.10 20.07
N LEU A 118 20.33 9.32 19.45
CA LEU A 118 19.28 8.30 19.35
C LEU A 118 19.74 7.09 18.54
N ASN A 119 20.42 7.32 17.40
CA ASN A 119 21.01 6.27 16.57
C ASN A 119 22.13 5.49 17.29
N ALA A 120 22.69 6.03 18.38
CA ALA A 120 23.65 5.35 19.24
C ALA A 120 23.01 4.61 20.44
N GLY A 121 21.67 4.51 20.47
CA GLY A 121 20.93 3.80 21.52
C GLY A 121 20.68 4.61 22.78
N GLY A 122 20.83 5.93 22.72
CA GLY A 122 20.42 6.86 23.76
C GLY A 122 18.90 6.94 23.91
N ARG A 123 18.42 7.32 25.10
CA ARG A 123 16.99 7.56 25.38
C ARG A 123 16.74 9.03 25.64
N ILE A 124 15.69 9.58 25.02
CA ILE A 124 15.16 10.91 25.35
C ILE A 124 13.75 10.76 25.90
N VAL A 125 13.46 11.44 27.01
CA VAL A 125 12.11 11.60 27.55
C VAL A 125 11.65 13.03 27.31
N TRP A 126 10.49 13.17 26.67
CA TRP A 126 9.92 14.43 26.24
C TRP A 126 8.46 14.54 26.68
N ALA A 127 8.08 15.70 27.21
CA ALA A 127 6.71 16.08 27.50
C ALA A 127 6.39 17.42 26.82
N GLY A 128 5.11 17.78 26.71
CA GLY A 128 4.67 19.04 26.12
C GLY A 128 4.38 18.97 24.62
N ASP A 129 4.78 20.03 23.90
CA ASP A 129 4.44 20.25 22.50
C ASP A 129 5.07 19.20 21.57
N ILE A 130 4.77 19.32 20.27
CA ILE A 130 5.34 18.54 19.19
C ILE A 130 6.88 18.60 19.31
N PRO A 131 7.57 17.45 19.39
CA PRO A 131 9.03 17.41 19.44
C PRO A 131 9.67 18.27 18.35
N PHE A 132 10.51 19.21 18.78
CA PHE A 132 11.24 20.14 17.89
C PHE A 132 10.35 21.06 17.05
N TYR A 133 9.13 21.39 17.51
CA TYR A 133 8.36 22.48 16.93
C TYR A 133 9.16 23.80 16.95
N TYR A 134 9.90 24.00 18.03
CA TYR A 134 10.84 25.09 18.22
C TYR A 134 12.27 24.58 18.41
N GLN A 135 13.21 25.29 17.76
CA GLN A 135 14.63 25.28 18.08
C GLN A 135 14.93 26.56 18.85
N ASN A 136 15.54 26.44 20.02
CA ASN A 136 16.00 27.60 20.78
C ASN A 136 17.49 27.81 20.55
N ALA A 137 17.89 29.06 20.36
CA ALA A 137 19.26 29.53 20.53
C ALA A 137 19.32 30.43 21.77
N ALA A 138 20.52 30.88 22.19
CA ALA A 138 20.64 31.96 23.17
C ALA A 138 20.13 33.28 22.56
N GLY A 139 18.80 33.45 22.49
CA GLY A 139 18.11 34.48 21.69
C GLY A 139 16.75 33.99 21.19
N THR A 140 16.19 34.65 20.16
CA THR A 140 14.83 34.34 19.65
C THR A 140 14.70 32.89 19.14
N PRO A 141 13.66 32.14 19.54
CA PRO A 141 13.38 30.81 19.02
C PRO A 141 13.10 30.79 17.52
N THR A 142 13.60 29.78 16.84
CA THR A 142 13.22 29.44 15.46
C THR A 142 12.03 28.49 15.51
N THR A 143 10.99 28.78 14.72
CA THR A 143 9.83 27.88 14.57
C THR A 143 10.02 26.99 13.35
N TRP A 144 10.06 25.68 13.56
CA TRP A 144 10.11 24.67 12.49
C TRP A 144 8.78 23.96 12.27
N ALA A 145 7.83 24.15 13.18
CA ALA A 145 6.56 23.44 13.21
C ALA A 145 6.77 21.91 13.12
N ASP A 146 5.88 21.20 12.42
CA ASP A 146 5.98 19.75 12.23
C ASP A 146 7.28 19.33 11.53
N GLY A 147 7.89 20.25 10.75
CA GLY A 147 9.16 20.06 10.04
C GLY A 147 10.31 19.63 10.96
N GLY A 148 10.34 20.10 12.20
CA GLY A 148 11.36 19.69 13.16
C GLY A 148 11.29 18.18 13.45
N SER A 149 10.11 17.67 13.77
CA SER A 149 9.91 16.24 14.04
C SER A 149 10.09 15.37 12.79
N THR A 150 9.53 15.79 11.65
CA THR A 150 9.60 15.00 10.41
C THR A 150 11.03 14.90 9.89
N THR A 151 11.87 15.91 10.13
CA THR A 151 13.27 15.88 9.75
C THR A 151 14.16 15.20 10.80
N ILE A 152 14.06 15.56 12.09
CA ILE A 152 14.97 15.04 13.13
C ILE A 152 14.59 13.61 13.54
N LEU A 153 13.30 13.31 13.73
CA LEU A 153 12.83 11.97 14.10
C LEU A 153 12.46 11.11 12.88
N GLY A 154 12.24 11.72 11.72
CA GLY A 154 11.90 11.01 10.48
C GLY A 154 10.40 10.72 10.32
N PHE A 155 9.54 11.26 11.18
CA PHE A 155 8.08 11.12 11.08
C PHE A 155 7.35 12.29 11.75
N ASN A 156 6.08 12.51 11.40
CA ASN A 156 5.27 13.53 12.06
C ASN A 156 4.84 13.06 13.46
N ALA A 157 5.45 13.63 14.49
CA ALA A 157 5.22 13.30 15.89
C ALA A 157 3.87 13.79 16.46
N ALA A 158 3.05 14.45 15.63
CA ALA A 158 1.67 14.82 15.91
C ALA A 158 0.75 14.57 14.69
N GLY A 159 1.08 13.59 13.86
CA GLY A 159 0.32 13.25 12.66
C GLY A 159 -0.99 12.48 12.91
N GLY A 160 -1.39 12.27 14.17
CA GLY A 160 -2.68 11.69 14.51
C GLY A 160 -3.80 12.74 14.45
N THR A 161 -5.05 12.30 14.50
CA THR A 161 -6.19 13.22 14.67
C THR A 161 -6.06 13.95 16.00
N TRP A 162 -5.96 15.28 15.96
CA TRP A 162 -5.81 16.10 17.16
C TRP A 162 -7.05 16.04 18.04
N ASP A 163 -6.82 15.98 19.35
CA ASP A 163 -7.86 15.81 20.35
C ASP A 163 -8.34 17.15 20.93
N LEU A 164 -9.58 17.17 21.42
CA LEU A 164 -10.14 18.28 22.18
C LEU A 164 -10.00 18.05 23.70
N ASN A 165 -8.79 17.70 24.18
CA ASN A 165 -8.48 17.40 25.58
C ASN A 165 -9.08 16.09 26.13
N ASN A 166 -9.29 15.08 25.27
CA ASN A 166 -9.77 13.77 25.70
C ASN A 166 -8.75 13.05 26.60
N THR A 167 -9.23 12.21 27.53
CA THR A 167 -8.36 11.50 28.48
C THR A 167 -7.58 10.38 27.79
N ALA A 168 -6.25 10.49 27.82
CA ALA A 168 -5.33 9.45 27.36
C ALA A 168 -5.53 8.15 28.16
N GLN A 169 -5.72 7.03 27.48
CA GLN A 169 -5.91 5.72 28.08
C GLN A 169 -4.59 4.95 28.08
N LEU A 170 -4.12 4.54 29.24
CA LEU A 170 -2.88 3.76 29.36
C LEU A 170 -3.06 2.37 28.73
N THR A 171 -2.19 2.04 27.79
CA THR A 171 -2.15 0.69 27.21
C THR A 171 -1.47 -0.28 28.17
N ASP A 172 -1.51 -1.58 27.85
CA ASP A 172 -0.71 -2.56 28.59
C ASP A 172 0.78 -2.27 28.51
N ALA A 173 1.25 -1.70 27.39
CA ALA A 173 2.62 -1.21 27.29
C ALA A 173 2.87 -0.06 28.27
N GLY A 174 2.02 0.97 28.31
CA GLY A 174 2.18 2.08 29.25
C GLY A 174 2.25 1.61 30.71
N LYS A 175 1.39 0.67 31.11
CA LYS A 175 1.41 0.08 32.45
C LYS A 175 2.69 -0.72 32.72
N ARG A 176 3.20 -1.48 31.74
CA ARG A 176 4.50 -2.16 31.84
C ARG A 176 5.64 -1.17 32.03
N TRP A 177 5.56 0.00 31.39
CA TRP A 177 6.51 1.09 31.54
C TRP A 177 6.37 1.84 32.88
N GLY A 178 5.39 1.48 33.71
CA GLY A 178 5.16 2.08 35.03
C GLY A 178 4.28 3.31 35.01
N LEU A 179 3.65 3.65 33.88
CA LEU A 179 2.65 4.72 33.85
C LEU A 179 1.46 4.33 34.72
N SER A 180 1.02 5.27 35.55
CA SER A 180 -0.02 5.02 36.55
C SER A 180 -1.16 6.02 36.50
N THR A 181 -0.95 7.18 35.88
CA THR A 181 -1.93 8.26 35.79
C THR A 181 -2.10 8.71 34.34
N THR A 182 -3.33 9.12 34.01
CA THR A 182 -3.73 9.59 32.68
C THR A 182 -3.62 11.10 32.58
N TRP A 183 -3.52 11.63 31.37
CA TRP A 183 -3.54 13.07 31.09
C TRP A 183 -4.56 13.44 30.01
N SER A 184 -4.83 14.74 29.83
CA SER A 184 -5.60 15.25 28.69
C SER A 184 -4.72 15.31 27.44
N SER A 185 -5.12 14.62 26.38
CA SER A 185 -4.44 14.55 25.08
C SER A 185 -4.79 15.73 24.18
N VAL A 186 -3.82 16.23 23.40
CA VAL A 186 -4.00 17.39 22.49
C VAL A 186 -3.32 17.20 21.13
N ARG A 187 -2.15 16.56 21.08
CA ARG A 187 -1.30 16.40 19.88
C ARG A 187 -0.77 14.97 19.75
N PRO A 188 -1.63 13.95 19.65
CA PRO A 188 -1.18 12.57 19.50
C PRO A 188 -0.51 12.34 18.14
N ALA A 189 0.45 11.40 18.09
CA ALA A 189 1.03 10.90 16.86
C ALA A 189 0.12 9.85 16.20
N SER A 190 0.36 9.57 14.93
CA SER A 190 -0.22 8.39 14.28
C SER A 190 0.28 7.12 14.96
N ALA A 191 -0.63 6.25 15.41
CA ALA A 191 -0.25 4.97 16.02
C ALA A 191 0.57 4.08 15.07
N ALA A 192 0.38 4.21 13.76
CA ALA A 192 1.14 3.46 12.75
C ALA A 192 2.57 4.00 12.54
N ALA A 193 2.89 5.20 13.03
CA ALA A 193 4.20 5.83 12.85
C ALA A 193 5.19 5.52 13.99
N VAL A 194 4.70 5.00 15.12
CA VAL A 194 5.48 4.72 16.33
C VAL A 194 5.66 3.23 16.55
N ASP A 195 6.64 2.83 17.35
CA ASP A 195 6.96 1.39 17.51
C ASP A 195 6.25 0.77 18.72
N GLU A 196 5.89 1.57 19.73
CA GLU A 196 5.11 1.13 20.89
C GLU A 196 4.21 2.27 21.39
N VAL A 197 2.90 2.01 21.52
CA VAL A 197 1.93 2.98 22.04
C VAL A 197 1.79 2.77 23.54
N LEU A 198 2.20 3.76 24.34
CA LEU A 198 2.12 3.74 25.80
C LEU A 198 0.77 4.26 26.32
N ALA A 199 0.20 5.24 25.64
CA ALA A 199 -1.14 5.74 25.91
C ALA A 199 -1.85 6.05 24.59
N SER A 200 -3.11 5.63 24.50
CA SER A 200 -3.97 5.89 23.34
C SER A 200 -4.94 7.04 23.61
N ALA A 201 -5.29 7.76 22.56
CA ALA A 201 -6.29 8.82 22.59
C ALA A 201 -7.41 8.53 21.58
N THR A 202 -8.15 9.55 21.14
CA THR A 202 -9.32 9.35 20.26
C THR A 202 -8.91 8.62 18.99
N GLN A 203 -9.76 7.70 18.52
CA GLN A 203 -9.50 6.86 17.34
C GLN A 203 -8.23 5.99 17.45
N GLY A 204 -7.73 5.74 18.66
CA GLY A 204 -6.55 4.89 18.88
C GLY A 204 -5.22 5.57 18.56
N GLN A 205 -5.20 6.90 18.38
CA GLN A 205 -3.96 7.66 18.14
C GLN A 205 -3.04 7.62 19.37
N ALA A 206 -1.75 7.85 19.17
CA ALA A 206 -0.75 7.67 20.23
C ALA A 206 -0.44 8.99 20.96
N SER A 207 -1.02 9.20 22.14
CA SER A 207 -0.72 10.36 23.01
C SER A 207 0.51 10.13 23.91
N GLY A 208 0.87 8.87 24.15
CA GLY A 208 2.15 8.48 24.71
C GLY A 208 2.75 7.34 23.90
N TRP A 209 4.03 7.41 23.57
CA TRP A 209 4.65 6.46 22.63
C TRP A 209 6.17 6.39 22.72
N VAL A 210 6.72 5.33 22.13
CA VAL A 210 8.16 5.10 21.94
C VAL A 210 8.46 4.98 20.45
N LYS A 211 9.49 5.69 20.01
CA LYS A 211 10.15 5.50 18.70
C LYS A 211 11.59 5.05 18.90
N ARG A 212 11.97 3.94 18.27
CA ARG A 212 13.29 3.31 18.35
C ARG A 212 14.10 3.66 17.11
N PHE A 213 15.39 3.85 17.31
CA PHE A 213 16.32 4.28 16.26
C PHE A 213 17.43 3.26 16.00
N VAL A 214 17.55 2.25 16.86
CA VAL A 214 18.42 1.09 16.67
C VAL A 214 17.52 -0.15 16.58
N PRO A 215 17.39 -0.79 15.40
CA PRO A 215 16.56 -1.98 15.27
C PRO A 215 17.04 -3.13 16.19
N GLY A 216 16.09 -3.84 16.78
CA GLY A 216 16.35 -4.85 17.81
C GLY A 216 16.68 -4.28 19.20
N ASP A 217 16.89 -2.97 19.35
CA ASP A 217 17.03 -2.35 20.67
C ASP A 217 15.69 -2.35 21.41
N ASN A 218 15.72 -2.67 22.70
CA ASN A 218 14.58 -2.69 23.61
C ASN A 218 14.66 -1.59 24.69
N PHE A 219 15.71 -0.76 24.67
CA PHE A 219 15.96 0.26 25.67
C PHE A 219 15.95 1.69 25.11
N GLY A 220 16.75 1.96 24.07
CA GLY A 220 16.94 3.31 23.53
C GLY A 220 15.74 3.81 22.74
N GLY A 221 15.75 5.11 22.41
CA GLY A 221 14.71 5.74 21.60
C GLY A 221 14.18 7.06 22.15
N PHE A 222 13.22 7.62 21.42
CA PHE A 222 12.51 8.82 21.82
C PHE A 222 11.18 8.42 22.46
N VAL A 223 10.98 8.82 23.71
CA VAL A 223 9.78 8.54 24.49
C VAL A 223 9.03 9.85 24.72
N ARG A 224 7.82 9.94 24.17
CA ARG A 224 6.92 11.07 24.41
C ARG A 224 5.77 10.62 25.30
N ILE A 225 5.48 11.42 26.32
CA ILE A 225 4.28 11.31 27.16
C ILE A 225 3.78 12.73 27.44
N ILE A 226 2.54 12.89 27.90
CA ILE A 226 1.98 14.20 28.27
C ILE A 226 2.06 15.18 27.10
N ASP A 227 1.19 15.00 26.10
CA ASP A 227 1.17 15.74 24.85
C ASP A 227 0.35 17.04 24.91
N HIS A 228 0.30 17.66 26.10
CA HIS A 228 -0.38 18.94 26.37
C HIS A 228 0.52 19.89 27.14
N GLY A 229 0.13 21.17 27.23
CA GLY A 229 0.95 22.19 27.87
C GLY A 229 0.93 22.17 29.39
N LEU A 230 2.11 22.38 29.98
CA LEU A 230 2.36 22.32 31.41
C LEU A 230 2.74 23.72 31.92
N SER A 231 1.74 24.47 32.36
CA SER A 231 1.94 25.73 33.09
C SER A 231 2.44 25.51 34.52
N GLN A 232 2.12 24.34 35.08
CA GLN A 232 2.61 23.78 36.34
C GLN A 232 2.74 22.27 36.14
N VAL A 233 3.59 21.61 36.92
CA VAL A 233 3.76 20.16 36.91
C VAL A 233 3.24 19.56 38.20
N THR A 234 2.54 18.43 38.09
CA THR A 234 2.02 17.68 39.24
C THR A 234 2.99 16.56 39.64
N ASP A 235 2.80 16.01 40.84
CA ASP A 235 3.53 14.82 41.29
C ASP A 235 3.30 13.62 40.35
N ASP A 236 2.10 13.53 39.77
CA ASP A 236 1.72 12.49 38.82
C ASP A 236 2.46 12.62 37.48
N ASP A 237 2.62 13.86 36.98
CA ASP A 237 3.41 14.13 35.76
C ASP A 237 4.87 13.71 35.99
N MET A 238 5.45 14.12 37.11
CA MET A 238 6.83 13.76 37.48
C MET A 238 7.00 12.26 37.69
N ALA A 239 6.00 11.58 38.27
CA ALA A 239 6.01 10.13 38.45
C ALA A 239 5.98 9.40 37.10
N ASN A 240 5.13 9.83 36.16
CA ASN A 240 5.09 9.27 34.81
C ASN A 240 6.39 9.52 34.04
N MET A 241 6.96 10.73 34.11
CA MET A 241 8.25 11.06 33.49
C MET A 241 9.37 10.19 34.08
N LEU A 242 9.39 9.99 35.39
CA LEU A 242 10.37 9.11 36.04
C LEU A 242 10.19 7.65 35.62
N ALA A 243 8.94 7.17 35.54
CA ALA A 243 8.64 5.79 35.15
C ALA A 243 9.21 5.47 33.76
N VAL A 244 8.98 6.34 32.77
CA VAL A 244 9.53 6.13 31.42
C VAL A 244 11.04 6.36 31.34
N ALA A 245 11.59 7.27 32.15
CA ALA A 245 13.03 7.50 32.23
C ALA A 245 13.78 6.30 32.84
N GLU A 246 13.19 5.65 33.85
CA GLU A 246 13.78 4.53 34.58
C GLU A 246 13.35 3.15 34.08
N TYR A 247 12.43 3.09 33.10
CA TYR A 247 11.96 1.81 32.56
C TYR A 247 13.12 0.96 32.04
N MET A 248 13.11 -0.31 32.47
CA MET A 248 14.06 -1.34 32.07
C MET A 248 13.29 -2.49 31.42
N PRO A 249 13.63 -2.88 30.18
CA PRO A 249 13.01 -4.01 29.53
C PRO A 249 13.33 -5.32 30.27
N ALA A 250 12.44 -6.30 30.16
CA ALA A 250 12.67 -7.64 30.70
C ALA A 250 13.96 -8.24 30.10
N GLY A 251 14.86 -8.74 30.95
CA GLY A 251 16.19 -9.21 30.56
C GLY A 251 17.27 -8.11 30.49
N GLY A 252 16.92 -6.86 30.80
CA GLY A 252 17.83 -5.72 30.76
C GLY A 252 18.00 -5.12 29.36
N PRO A 253 18.65 -3.94 29.27
CA PRO A 253 18.92 -3.32 27.98
C PRO A 253 19.82 -4.24 27.14
N ALA A 254 19.49 -4.43 25.86
CA ALA A 254 20.37 -5.14 24.94
C ALA A 254 21.77 -4.51 24.96
N ALA A 255 22.83 -5.31 24.93
CA ALA A 255 24.16 -4.77 24.66
C ALA A 255 24.16 -4.26 23.21
N LEU A 256 24.52 -3.00 23.00
CA LEU A 256 24.77 -2.50 21.66
C LEU A 256 26.24 -2.64 21.34
N SER A 257 26.48 -2.87 20.07
CA SER A 257 27.78 -3.02 19.47
C SER A 257 27.82 -2.19 18.18
N LYS A 258 29.02 -1.86 17.73
CA LYS A 258 29.21 -1.03 16.54
C LYS A 258 29.63 -1.86 15.34
N ILE A 259 29.11 -1.52 14.18
CA ILE A 259 29.76 -1.78 12.89
C ILE A 259 30.34 -0.44 12.46
N SER A 260 31.64 -0.41 12.17
CA SER A 260 32.33 0.81 11.76
C SER A 260 33.30 0.52 10.64
N GLY A 261 33.80 1.54 9.97
CA GLY A 261 34.84 1.36 8.97
C GLY A 261 35.08 2.60 8.15
N THR A 262 35.87 2.44 7.09
CA THR A 262 36.15 3.46 6.09
C THR A 262 35.72 3.01 4.70
N VAL A 263 35.33 3.97 3.87
CA VAL A 263 35.07 3.78 2.45
C VAL A 263 36.01 4.68 1.66
N LYS A 264 36.78 4.08 0.76
CA LYS A 264 37.75 4.76 -0.10
C LYS A 264 37.56 4.35 -1.55
N ASP A 265 37.91 5.25 -2.47
CA ASP A 265 38.03 4.89 -3.89
C ASP A 265 39.33 4.12 -4.16
N ASP A 266 39.50 3.59 -5.38
CA ASP A 266 40.71 2.86 -5.78
C ASP A 266 42.00 3.69 -5.72
N ALA A 267 41.90 5.03 -5.68
CA ALA A 267 43.04 5.92 -5.46
C ALA A 267 43.34 6.14 -3.96
N GLY A 268 42.58 5.52 -3.06
CA GLY A 268 42.69 5.65 -1.62
C GLY A 268 42.06 6.91 -1.06
N LYS A 269 41.32 7.69 -1.87
CA LYS A 269 40.64 8.91 -1.43
C LYS A 269 39.36 8.53 -0.68
N PRO A 270 39.05 9.17 0.45
CA PRO A 270 37.79 8.92 1.15
C PRO A 270 36.56 9.24 0.30
N VAL A 271 35.55 8.39 0.41
CA VAL A 271 34.24 8.60 -0.24
C VAL A 271 33.27 9.09 0.82
N ALA A 272 32.91 10.37 0.75
CA ALA A 272 31.94 10.97 1.65
C ALA A 272 30.51 10.67 1.22
N ASN A 273 29.58 10.62 2.19
CA ASN A 273 28.15 10.37 1.98
C ASN A 273 27.83 9.04 1.28
N ALA A 274 28.76 8.08 1.25
CA ALA A 274 28.51 6.75 0.73
C ALA A 274 27.51 6.04 1.65
N VAL A 275 26.39 5.57 1.08
CA VAL A 275 25.42 4.77 1.82
C VAL A 275 26.03 3.40 2.11
N ILE A 276 26.00 3.03 3.39
CA ILE A 276 26.35 1.70 3.87
C ILE A 276 25.06 1.00 4.26
N LEU A 277 24.75 -0.08 3.56
CA LEU A 277 23.66 -0.97 3.89
C LEU A 277 24.19 -2.12 4.76
N VAL A 278 23.51 -2.38 5.87
CA VAL A 278 23.75 -3.52 6.76
C VAL A 278 22.49 -4.37 6.77
N SER A 279 22.60 -5.65 6.43
CA SER A 279 21.45 -6.56 6.37
C SER A 279 21.71 -7.86 7.10
N GLY A 280 20.63 -8.54 7.51
CA GLY A 280 20.70 -9.76 8.32
C GLY A 280 20.70 -9.49 9.82
N GLY A 281 21.15 -10.49 10.59
CA GLY A 281 21.14 -10.46 12.06
C GLY A 281 19.76 -10.26 12.69
N PRO A 282 19.69 -10.20 14.05
CA PRO A 282 18.43 -9.99 14.76
C PRO A 282 17.80 -8.60 14.52
N ALA A 283 18.62 -7.61 14.15
CA ALA A 283 18.17 -6.25 13.88
C ALA A 283 17.52 -6.08 12.50
N GLY A 284 17.75 -7.01 11.57
CA GLY A 284 17.30 -6.88 10.18
C GLY A 284 18.13 -5.86 9.38
N THR A 285 17.48 -5.17 8.44
CA THR A 285 18.16 -4.24 7.53
C THR A 285 18.22 -2.82 8.11
N MET A 286 19.40 -2.20 8.02
CA MET A 286 19.71 -0.85 8.51
C MET A 286 20.66 -0.15 7.52
N SER A 287 20.78 1.17 7.62
CA SER A 287 21.78 1.92 6.84
C SER A 287 22.40 3.07 7.63
N THR A 288 23.58 3.48 7.18
CA THR A 288 24.28 4.71 7.63
C THR A 288 25.00 5.32 6.43
N THR A 289 25.58 6.51 6.60
CA THR A 289 26.41 7.14 5.57
C THR A 289 27.80 7.45 6.10
N THR A 290 28.77 7.53 5.20
CA THR A 290 30.12 7.97 5.56
C THR A 290 30.21 9.49 5.74
N ASP A 291 31.07 9.92 6.66
CA ASP A 291 31.44 11.32 6.84
C ASP A 291 32.38 11.85 5.74
N ALA A 292 32.82 13.11 5.85
CA ALA A 292 33.74 13.74 4.89
C ALA A 292 35.10 13.01 4.73
N ASN A 293 35.47 12.21 5.72
CA ASN A 293 36.70 11.41 5.77
C ASN A 293 36.44 9.93 5.43
N GLY A 294 35.25 9.60 4.93
CA GLY A 294 34.88 8.25 4.53
C GLY A 294 34.58 7.31 5.69
N HIS A 295 34.53 7.81 6.93
CA HIS A 295 34.25 6.98 8.11
C HIS A 295 32.75 6.79 8.30
N TYR A 296 32.34 5.58 8.66
CA TYR A 296 30.97 5.31 9.07
C TYR A 296 30.94 4.53 10.40
N VAL A 297 29.85 4.73 11.14
CA VAL A 297 29.53 3.99 12.34
C VAL A 297 28.02 3.72 12.34
N LEU A 298 27.66 2.52 12.74
CA LEU A 298 26.27 2.08 12.94
C LEU A 298 26.20 1.23 14.19
N TYR A 299 25.22 1.49 15.05
CA TYR A 299 24.99 0.67 16.25
C TYR A 299 23.93 -0.39 15.96
N THR A 300 24.13 -1.58 16.51
CA THR A 300 23.23 -2.72 16.38
C THR A 300 23.37 -3.68 17.56
N VAL A 301 22.47 -4.63 17.69
CA VAL A 301 22.60 -5.76 18.61
C VAL A 301 23.56 -6.83 18.05
N PRO A 302 24.24 -7.62 18.89
CA PRO A 302 25.10 -8.71 18.45
C PRO A 302 24.39 -9.67 17.47
N GLY A 303 25.13 -10.11 16.46
CA GLY A 303 24.60 -10.95 15.39
C GLY A 303 25.53 -11.02 14.19
N THR A 304 25.14 -11.78 13.17
CA THR A 304 25.88 -11.86 11.91
C THR A 304 25.17 -11.03 10.85
N TYR A 305 25.91 -10.10 10.26
CA TYR A 305 25.40 -9.11 9.31
C TYR A 305 26.21 -9.13 8.02
N THR A 306 25.57 -8.73 6.93
CA THR A 306 26.23 -8.44 5.65
C THR A 306 26.28 -6.93 5.47
N VAL A 307 27.47 -6.38 5.26
CA VAL A 307 27.74 -4.94 5.10
C VAL A 307 28.11 -4.65 3.65
N VAL A 308 27.57 -3.58 3.09
CA VAL A 308 27.75 -3.21 1.68
C VAL A 308 27.82 -1.69 1.53
N PRO A 309 28.83 -1.14 0.82
CA PRO A 309 28.78 0.22 0.32
C PRO A 309 28.02 0.25 -1.01
N GLU A 310 26.94 1.03 -1.05
CA GLU A 310 26.09 1.10 -2.25
C GLU A 310 26.75 1.90 -3.38
N ALA A 311 27.63 2.84 -3.05
CA ALA A 311 28.30 3.73 -4.02
C ALA A 311 29.51 3.09 -4.72
N LEU A 312 30.00 1.92 -4.28
CA LEU A 312 31.25 1.33 -4.75
C LEU A 312 31.09 -0.06 -5.35
N ALA A 313 31.92 -0.33 -6.34
CA ALA A 313 32.17 -1.64 -6.93
C ALA A 313 32.98 -2.53 -5.99
N SER A 314 32.43 -2.84 -4.82
CA SER A 314 33.02 -3.76 -3.86
C SER A 314 32.06 -4.89 -3.51
N ALA A 315 32.62 -6.03 -3.12
CA ALA A 315 31.83 -7.19 -2.71
C ALA A 315 31.23 -6.96 -1.31
N PRO A 316 30.00 -7.47 -1.05
CA PRO A 316 29.46 -7.54 0.30
C PRO A 316 30.40 -8.29 1.25
N GLN A 317 30.51 -7.81 2.49
CA GLN A 317 31.30 -8.46 3.53
C GLN A 317 30.39 -8.95 4.67
N THR A 318 30.41 -10.24 4.97
CA THR A 318 29.72 -10.81 6.13
C THR A 318 30.60 -10.67 7.37
N VAL A 319 30.03 -10.14 8.45
CA VAL A 319 30.73 -9.90 9.70
C VAL A 319 29.89 -10.34 10.89
N THR A 320 30.54 -10.94 11.89
CA THR A 320 29.92 -11.22 13.19
C THR A 320 30.22 -10.07 14.12
N VAL A 321 29.17 -9.47 14.67
CA VAL A 321 29.22 -8.38 15.63
C VAL A 321 28.99 -8.96 17.02
N ASP A 322 29.99 -8.82 17.89
CA ASP A 322 29.92 -9.16 19.31
C ASP A 322 30.12 -7.91 20.16
N ALA A 323 30.39 -8.06 21.46
CA ALA A 323 30.60 -6.93 22.38
C ALA A 323 31.75 -5.98 21.98
N ALA A 324 32.76 -6.43 21.22
CA ALA A 324 33.84 -5.58 20.73
C ALA A 324 33.43 -4.74 19.50
N GLY A 325 32.31 -5.08 18.86
CA GLY A 325 31.90 -4.53 17.57
C GLY A 325 32.69 -5.15 16.41
N ALA A 326 32.54 -4.57 15.24
CA ALA A 326 33.23 -4.98 14.03
C ALA A 326 33.70 -3.78 13.21
N THR A 327 34.86 -3.94 12.58
CA THR A 327 35.40 -2.98 11.61
C THR A 327 35.39 -3.59 10.22
N VAL A 328 34.78 -2.90 9.25
CA VAL A 328 34.63 -3.36 7.88
C VAL A 328 35.03 -2.22 6.93
N ASP A 329 36.22 -2.30 6.37
CA ASP A 329 36.72 -1.31 5.42
C ASP A 329 36.40 -1.71 3.98
N PHE A 330 36.08 -0.72 3.16
CA PHE A 330 35.83 -0.88 1.73
C PHE A 330 36.74 0.02 0.91
N THR A 331 37.31 -0.57 -0.12
CA THR A 331 38.00 0.14 -1.21
C THR A 331 37.41 -0.35 -2.52
N GLY A 332 37.10 0.56 -3.45
CA GLY A 332 36.59 0.17 -4.76
C GLY A 332 36.35 1.35 -5.68
N LYS A 333 36.22 1.08 -6.98
CA LYS A 333 35.81 2.10 -7.96
C LYS A 333 34.39 2.61 -7.68
N PRO A 334 34.14 3.93 -7.75
CA PRO A 334 32.78 4.46 -7.76
C PRO A 334 31.94 3.83 -8.86
N LEU A 335 30.72 3.44 -8.53
CA LEU A 335 29.80 2.89 -9.51
C LEU A 335 29.33 4.01 -10.45
N PRO A 336 29.41 3.81 -11.78
CA PRO A 336 28.98 4.81 -12.74
C PRO A 336 27.44 4.91 -12.81
N GLU A 337 26.97 6.06 -13.28
CA GLU A 337 25.57 6.36 -13.56
C GLU A 337 25.43 6.92 -14.98
N MET A 338 24.23 6.89 -15.54
CA MET A 338 23.93 7.37 -16.89
C MET A 338 22.59 8.10 -16.92
N SER A 339 22.62 9.40 -17.20
CA SER A 339 21.42 10.17 -17.49
C SER A 339 20.91 9.81 -18.89
N LEU A 340 19.61 9.59 -19.01
CA LEU A 340 18.93 9.31 -20.27
C LEU A 340 18.23 10.55 -20.83
N GLY A 341 18.76 11.74 -20.56
CA GLY A 341 18.19 13.01 -21.03
C GLY A 341 18.63 13.40 -22.44
N THR A 342 17.83 14.21 -23.12
CA THR A 342 18.24 14.82 -24.39
C THR A 342 19.38 15.83 -24.20
N ALA A 343 19.44 16.48 -23.03
CA ALA A 343 20.58 17.32 -22.64
C ALA A 343 21.91 16.56 -22.60
N ASP A 344 21.87 15.23 -22.41
CA ASP A 344 23.02 14.32 -22.40
C ASP A 344 23.25 13.65 -23.77
N GLY A 345 22.56 14.12 -24.81
CA GLY A 345 22.77 13.71 -26.21
C GLY A 345 21.94 12.52 -26.67
N LEU A 346 21.00 12.01 -25.87
CA LEU A 346 20.05 10.99 -26.32
C LEU A 346 18.93 11.58 -27.16
N GLN A 347 18.45 10.82 -28.14
CA GLN A 347 17.21 11.14 -28.84
C GLN A 347 16.03 10.37 -28.26
N TRP A 348 14.93 11.10 -28.04
CA TRP A 348 13.65 10.53 -27.66
C TRP A 348 12.62 10.77 -28.75
N LYS A 349 11.76 9.77 -28.93
CA LYS A 349 10.62 9.84 -29.82
C LYS A 349 9.33 9.76 -29.00
N ILE A 350 8.29 10.47 -29.45
CA ILE A 350 6.94 10.40 -28.90
C ILE A 350 5.92 9.98 -29.97
N LEU A 351 4.97 9.14 -29.60
CA LEU A 351 3.81 8.75 -30.41
C LEU A 351 2.52 8.87 -29.59
N ARG A 352 1.52 9.58 -30.12
CA ARG A 352 0.16 9.60 -29.56
C ARG A 352 -0.69 8.54 -30.25
N ALA A 353 -0.86 7.39 -29.60
CA ALA A 353 -1.60 6.26 -30.16
C ALA A 353 -1.99 5.23 -29.10
N GLY A 354 -2.98 4.41 -29.45
CA GLY A 354 -3.36 3.21 -28.71
C GLY A 354 -4.52 3.39 -27.75
N SER A 355 -4.86 2.30 -27.07
CA SER A 355 -5.82 2.24 -25.98
C SER A 355 -5.13 1.82 -24.69
N ILE A 356 -5.88 1.63 -23.60
CA ILE A 356 -5.32 1.16 -22.32
C ILE A 356 -4.68 -0.24 -22.42
N PHE A 357 -5.17 -1.11 -23.30
CA PHE A 357 -4.66 -2.47 -23.51
C PHE A 357 -3.75 -2.64 -24.74
N ASP A 358 -3.58 -1.60 -25.55
CA ASP A 358 -2.55 -1.64 -26.59
C ASP A 358 -1.17 -1.53 -25.93
N PHE A 359 -0.36 -2.59 -26.04
CA PHE A 359 1.04 -2.59 -25.62
C PHE A 359 2.00 -2.92 -26.76
N THR A 360 1.51 -2.89 -28.00
CA THR A 360 2.27 -3.25 -29.20
C THR A 360 3.57 -2.44 -29.35
N PRO A 361 3.60 -1.11 -29.07
CA PRO A 361 4.83 -0.33 -29.17
C PRO A 361 5.93 -0.69 -28.16
N ALA A 362 5.64 -1.49 -27.14
CA ALA A 362 6.66 -1.98 -26.19
C ALA A 362 7.55 -3.09 -26.79
N ASP A 363 7.13 -3.72 -27.89
CA ASP A 363 7.92 -4.76 -28.55
C ASP A 363 9.24 -4.19 -29.10
N PRO A 364 10.41 -4.79 -28.82
CA PRO A 364 11.71 -4.33 -29.33
C PRO A 364 11.82 -4.28 -30.87
N GLY A 365 11.00 -5.05 -31.57
CA GLY A 365 10.90 -5.07 -33.03
C GLY A 365 9.92 -4.06 -33.62
N TYR A 366 9.22 -3.27 -32.79
CA TYR A 366 8.26 -2.27 -33.26
C TYR A 366 8.96 -1.19 -34.11
N LYS A 367 8.37 -0.89 -35.28
CA LYS A 367 8.96 0.07 -36.23
C LYS A 367 8.55 1.50 -35.88
N LEU A 368 9.54 2.37 -35.72
CA LEU A 368 9.34 3.82 -35.58
C LEU A 368 9.07 4.41 -36.97
N ASP A 369 7.81 4.49 -37.37
CA ASP A 369 7.39 5.09 -38.64
C ASP A 369 7.30 6.63 -38.55
N SER A 370 6.72 7.27 -39.57
CA SER A 370 6.61 8.73 -39.64
C SER A 370 5.64 9.36 -38.63
N GLN A 371 4.89 8.57 -37.85
CA GLN A 371 4.01 9.08 -36.79
C GLN A 371 4.78 9.42 -35.52
N TRP A 372 5.96 8.84 -35.32
CA TRP A 372 6.86 9.15 -34.19
C TRP A 372 7.58 10.47 -34.41
N GLN A 373 7.50 11.34 -33.40
CA GLN A 373 8.04 12.70 -33.44
C GLN A 373 9.21 12.83 -32.47
N ASP A 374 10.19 13.68 -32.79
CA ASP A 374 11.26 14.00 -31.84
C ASP A 374 10.70 14.70 -30.60
N ASN A 375 11.26 14.38 -29.44
CA ASN A 375 10.88 14.95 -28.16
C ASN A 375 12.12 15.18 -27.28
N ASP A 376 12.12 16.28 -26.52
CA ASP A 376 13.20 16.58 -25.58
C ASP A 376 12.89 15.97 -24.21
N ILE A 377 13.88 15.42 -23.49
CA ILE A 377 13.71 14.86 -22.14
C ILE A 377 14.72 15.48 -21.15
N PRO A 378 14.28 15.96 -19.97
CA PRO A 378 12.88 16.04 -19.53
C PRO A 378 12.13 17.09 -20.35
N SER A 379 10.88 16.78 -20.69
CA SER A 379 9.92 17.76 -21.19
C SER A 379 8.65 17.62 -20.40
N ASP A 380 8.15 18.76 -19.95
CA ASP A 380 6.73 18.90 -19.74
C ASP A 380 6.11 18.93 -21.14
N ALA A 381 5.52 17.82 -21.58
CA ALA A 381 5.04 17.67 -22.94
C ALA A 381 3.78 18.51 -23.14
N GLU A 382 3.94 19.83 -23.33
CA GLU A 382 2.99 20.69 -24.04
C GLU A 382 2.96 20.39 -25.56
N VAL A 383 3.55 19.27 -26.00
CA VAL A 383 3.63 18.89 -27.41
C VAL A 383 2.27 18.34 -27.86
N ARG A 384 1.41 19.24 -28.37
CA ARG A 384 0.25 18.94 -29.24
C ARG A 384 -0.89 18.13 -28.58
N ASP A 385 -1.77 18.79 -27.82
CA ASP A 385 -3.10 18.28 -27.42
C ASP A 385 -3.11 16.83 -26.85
N LEU A 386 -2.26 16.49 -25.88
CA LEU A 386 -2.21 15.15 -25.27
C LEU A 386 -3.34 14.88 -24.25
N ASN A 387 -4.25 15.83 -24.03
CA ASN A 387 -5.38 15.70 -23.09
C ASN A 387 -6.22 14.46 -23.38
N GLY A 388 -6.37 13.61 -22.35
CA GLY A 388 -7.13 12.37 -22.41
C GLY A 388 -6.55 11.27 -23.31
N ALA A 389 -5.27 11.35 -23.71
CA ALA A 389 -4.67 10.40 -24.65
C ALA A 389 -3.69 9.41 -24.01
N TYR A 390 -3.55 8.25 -24.66
CA TYR A 390 -2.38 7.39 -24.50
C TYR A 390 -1.26 7.87 -25.41
N PHE A 391 -0.04 7.86 -24.89
CA PHE A 391 1.16 8.20 -25.64
C PHE A 391 2.31 7.28 -25.25
N TRP A 392 3.35 7.32 -26.06
CA TRP A 392 4.51 6.45 -25.96
C TRP A 392 5.77 7.27 -26.09
N TYR A 393 6.68 7.11 -25.14
CA TYR A 393 8.06 7.54 -25.28
C TYR A 393 8.93 6.36 -25.68
N HIS A 394 9.91 6.61 -26.54
CA HIS A 394 10.88 5.62 -26.97
C HIS A 394 12.26 6.24 -27.10
N THR A 395 13.28 5.59 -26.53
CA THR A 395 14.70 5.93 -26.78
C THR A 395 15.55 4.67 -26.93
N THR A 396 16.71 4.84 -27.57
CA THR A 396 17.74 3.81 -27.66
C THR A 396 19.08 4.37 -27.19
N PHE A 397 19.86 3.54 -26.52
CA PHE A 397 21.16 3.92 -25.96
C PHE A 397 22.06 2.71 -25.74
N THR A 398 23.34 2.94 -25.55
CA THR A 398 24.34 1.88 -25.29
C THR A 398 24.83 1.98 -23.86
N ILE A 399 24.61 0.92 -23.07
CA ILE A 399 25.24 0.79 -21.75
C ILE A 399 26.64 0.22 -21.93
N PRO A 400 27.70 0.80 -21.33
CA PRO A 400 29.07 0.31 -21.51
C PRO A 400 29.26 -1.16 -21.09
N ALA A 401 30.09 -1.89 -21.82
CA ALA A 401 30.28 -3.33 -21.61
C ALA A 401 30.83 -3.66 -20.21
N GLU A 402 31.67 -2.78 -19.66
CA GLU A 402 32.27 -2.94 -18.35
C GLU A 402 31.26 -2.91 -17.20
N TRP A 403 30.07 -2.32 -17.40
CA TRP A 403 29.00 -2.33 -16.39
C TRP A 403 28.54 -3.76 -16.05
N GLY A 404 28.57 -4.68 -17.01
CA GLY A 404 28.20 -6.09 -16.80
C GLY A 404 29.16 -6.87 -15.88
N SER A 405 30.30 -6.28 -15.52
CA SER A 405 31.27 -6.87 -14.59
C SER A 405 30.89 -6.70 -13.11
N TYR A 406 30.06 -5.70 -12.76
CA TYR A 406 29.71 -5.39 -11.37
C TYR A 406 28.71 -6.37 -10.73
N LYS A 407 28.08 -7.23 -11.55
CA LYS A 407 27.14 -8.28 -11.10
C LYS A 407 25.99 -7.75 -10.21
N ARG A 408 25.45 -6.59 -10.55
CA ARG A 408 24.32 -5.90 -9.89
C ARG A 408 23.25 -5.51 -10.92
N GLY A 409 21.98 -5.61 -10.55
CA GLY A 409 20.88 -5.02 -11.34
C GLY A 409 21.02 -3.50 -11.44
N LEU A 410 20.23 -2.89 -12.32
CA LEU A 410 20.15 -1.44 -12.45
C LEU A 410 18.84 -0.93 -11.84
N ILE A 411 18.82 0.35 -11.51
CA ILE A 411 17.65 1.12 -11.12
C ILE A 411 17.46 2.21 -12.17
N LEU A 412 16.24 2.35 -12.67
CA LEU A 412 15.78 3.49 -13.44
C LEU A 412 14.98 4.42 -12.51
N ASP A 413 15.47 5.63 -12.24
CA ASP A 413 14.82 6.53 -11.30
C ASP A 413 14.85 8.04 -11.65
N ARG A 414 14.44 8.86 -10.67
CA ARG A 414 14.29 10.33 -10.65
C ARG A 414 13.14 10.92 -11.48
N TYR A 415 12.84 10.34 -12.63
CA TYR A 415 11.82 10.86 -13.54
C TYR A 415 10.40 10.65 -13.01
N SER A 416 9.46 11.38 -13.59
CA SER A 416 8.02 11.17 -13.45
C SER A 416 7.43 11.08 -14.84
N VAL A 417 6.28 10.44 -14.94
CA VAL A 417 5.35 10.61 -16.06
C VAL A 417 4.06 11.03 -15.39
N GLU A 418 3.46 12.13 -15.82
CA GLU A 418 2.23 12.59 -15.20
C GLU A 418 1.11 11.53 -15.30
N ASP A 419 0.27 11.47 -14.27
CA ASP A 419 -0.76 10.46 -14.03
C ASP A 419 -0.27 9.01 -14.01
N SER A 420 -0.07 8.39 -15.17
CA SER A 420 0.18 6.95 -15.23
C SER A 420 1.25 6.59 -16.26
N ASP A 421 2.04 5.57 -15.93
CA ASP A 421 3.00 4.98 -16.85
C ASP A 421 3.07 3.47 -16.75
N TRP A 422 3.44 2.85 -17.87
CA TRP A 422 3.91 1.47 -17.95
C TRP A 422 5.24 1.48 -18.68
N SER A 423 6.30 1.05 -17.98
CA SER A 423 7.67 1.15 -18.44
C SER A 423 8.23 -0.21 -18.83
N PHE A 424 8.96 -0.25 -19.94
CA PHE A 424 9.53 -1.44 -20.53
C PHE A 424 11.00 -1.21 -20.88
N PHE A 425 11.85 -2.17 -20.53
CA PHE A 425 13.28 -2.17 -20.86
C PHE A 425 13.59 -3.37 -21.74
N ASN A 426 14.10 -3.13 -22.96
CA ASN A 426 14.29 -4.19 -23.96
C ASN A 426 13.06 -5.08 -24.16
N GLY A 427 11.85 -4.50 -24.06
CA GLY A 427 10.57 -5.21 -24.19
C GLY A 427 10.07 -5.90 -22.92
N HIS A 428 10.87 -5.95 -21.85
CA HIS A 428 10.46 -6.51 -20.58
C HIS A 428 9.77 -5.44 -19.72
N PHE A 429 8.64 -5.78 -19.12
CA PHE A 429 7.94 -4.90 -18.18
C PHE A 429 8.77 -4.73 -16.89
N ILE A 430 9.11 -3.49 -16.55
CA ILE A 430 9.95 -3.16 -15.38
C ILE A 430 9.19 -2.43 -14.27
N GLY A 431 7.98 -1.94 -14.56
CA GLY A 431 7.16 -1.26 -13.57
C GLY A 431 6.10 -0.39 -14.19
N ASN A 432 5.18 0.03 -13.33
CA ASN A 432 4.15 0.98 -13.67
C ASN A 432 3.83 1.81 -12.41
N ASN A 433 3.25 2.98 -12.64
CA ASN A 433 2.63 3.77 -11.60
C ASN A 433 1.34 4.35 -12.18
N LYS A 434 0.33 4.56 -11.34
CA LYS A 434 -0.99 4.98 -11.81
C LYS A 434 -1.54 6.06 -10.91
N TRP A 435 -2.13 7.09 -11.51
CA TRP A 435 -2.72 8.25 -10.82
C TRP A 435 -1.76 8.98 -9.87
N ASN A 436 -0.49 9.10 -10.28
CA ASN A 436 0.57 9.70 -9.49
C ASN A 436 1.29 10.79 -10.28
N THR A 437 0.87 12.03 -10.04
CA THR A 437 1.34 13.24 -10.71
C THR A 437 2.69 13.75 -10.19
N THR A 438 3.09 13.43 -8.95
CA THR A 438 4.29 14.03 -8.32
C THR A 438 5.36 13.01 -7.92
N GLY A 439 5.07 11.72 -7.96
CA GLY A 439 5.95 10.65 -7.48
C GLY A 439 7.09 10.36 -8.45
N ALA A 440 8.32 10.40 -7.96
CA ALA A 440 9.48 9.89 -8.70
C ALA A 440 9.28 8.39 -8.98
N ARG A 441 9.56 7.97 -10.22
CA ARG A 441 9.60 6.56 -10.58
C ARG A 441 10.91 5.96 -10.09
N ARG A 442 10.85 4.68 -9.74
CA ARG A 442 12.01 3.87 -9.35
C ARG A 442 11.71 2.43 -9.73
N TYR A 443 12.35 1.95 -10.79
CA TYR A 443 12.12 0.62 -11.33
C TYR A 443 13.41 -0.18 -11.39
N PHE A 444 13.34 -1.43 -10.93
CA PHE A 444 14.47 -2.35 -10.97
C PHE A 444 14.58 -3.00 -12.35
N ILE A 445 15.79 -2.99 -12.91
CA ILE A 445 16.13 -3.64 -14.18
C ILE A 445 17.10 -4.79 -13.88
N PRO A 446 16.68 -6.05 -14.06
CA PRO A 446 17.55 -7.22 -13.94
C PRO A 446 18.71 -7.14 -14.92
N MET A 447 19.90 -7.59 -14.50
CA MET A 447 21.08 -7.63 -15.37
C MET A 447 20.87 -8.46 -16.62
N ASP A 448 20.15 -9.56 -16.49
CA ASP A 448 19.93 -10.52 -17.58
C ASP A 448 19.07 -9.92 -18.71
N TRP A 449 18.43 -8.78 -18.46
CA TRP A 449 17.66 -8.02 -19.46
C TRP A 449 18.48 -6.90 -20.12
N VAL A 450 19.73 -6.70 -19.72
CA VAL A 450 20.60 -5.61 -20.22
C VAL A 450 21.56 -6.11 -21.29
N ASN A 451 21.56 -5.43 -22.44
CA ASN A 451 22.51 -5.66 -23.52
C ASN A 451 23.78 -4.82 -23.28
N PHE A 452 24.67 -5.28 -22.40
CA PHE A 452 25.94 -4.59 -22.12
C PHE A 452 26.85 -4.51 -23.36
N GLY A 453 27.30 -3.31 -23.69
CA GLY A 453 28.08 -3.01 -24.90
C GLY A 453 27.25 -2.96 -26.18
N GLY A 454 25.94 -3.23 -26.11
CA GLY A 454 25.01 -3.22 -27.23
C GLY A 454 23.89 -2.20 -27.05
N THR A 455 22.99 -2.16 -28.03
CA THR A 455 21.82 -1.29 -28.02
C THR A 455 20.78 -1.79 -27.01
N ASN A 456 20.28 -0.87 -26.19
CA ASN A 456 19.16 -1.06 -25.29
C ASN A 456 18.02 -0.13 -25.68
N THR A 457 16.79 -0.50 -25.36
CA THR A 457 15.59 0.29 -25.55
C THR A 457 14.89 0.56 -24.22
N LEU A 458 14.44 1.80 -24.05
CA LEU A 458 13.50 2.17 -22.99
C LEU A 458 12.24 2.70 -23.66
N VAL A 459 11.13 2.03 -23.38
CA VAL A 459 9.80 2.39 -23.89
C VAL A 459 8.89 2.65 -22.71
N VAL A 460 8.23 3.80 -22.72
CA VAL A 460 7.33 4.20 -21.64
C VAL A 460 5.99 4.58 -22.24
N LYS A 461 4.97 3.79 -21.93
CA LYS A 461 3.58 4.18 -22.19
C LYS A 461 3.18 5.16 -21.11
N GLY A 462 2.64 6.30 -21.50
CA GLY A 462 2.00 7.25 -20.59
C GLY A 462 0.50 7.35 -20.87
N GLN A 463 -0.24 7.74 -19.84
CA GLN A 463 -1.62 8.17 -19.96
C GLN A 463 -1.74 9.51 -19.25
N HIS A 464 -2.29 10.50 -19.94
CA HIS A 464 -2.46 11.85 -19.41
C HIS A 464 -3.92 12.20 -19.12
N GLY A 465 -4.13 12.96 -18.05
CA GLY A 465 -5.40 13.51 -17.59
C GLY A 465 -5.77 14.83 -18.30
N ASN A 466 -6.14 15.86 -17.52
CA ASN A 466 -6.77 17.10 -18.00
C ASN A 466 -5.89 18.37 -17.84
N ASP A 467 -4.57 18.24 -17.69
CA ASP A 467 -3.59 19.32 -17.43
C ASP A 467 -2.34 19.27 -18.34
N THR A 468 -1.13 19.64 -17.89
CA THR A 468 0.11 19.68 -18.70
C THR A 468 0.89 18.37 -18.58
N GLY A 469 0.70 17.45 -19.53
CA GLY A 469 1.24 16.09 -19.48
C GLY A 469 2.73 15.96 -19.78
N GLY A 470 3.33 14.84 -19.39
CA GLY A 470 4.66 14.42 -19.85
C GLY A 470 5.66 14.08 -18.75
N MET A 471 6.95 14.09 -19.08
CA MET A 471 8.04 13.84 -18.12
C MET A 471 8.54 15.15 -17.47
N ASN A 472 7.90 15.56 -16.38
CA ASN A 472 8.00 16.92 -15.84
C ASN A 472 9.03 17.16 -14.71
N ARG A 473 9.84 16.16 -14.30
CA ARG A 473 10.74 16.28 -13.12
C ARG A 473 12.24 16.30 -13.42
N ALA A 474 12.72 15.24 -14.07
CA ALA A 474 14.14 15.04 -14.38
C ALA A 474 14.25 14.01 -15.51
N ALA A 475 15.37 14.02 -16.23
CA ALA A 475 15.69 12.92 -17.12
C ALA A 475 15.79 11.60 -16.33
N PRO A 476 15.29 10.47 -16.88
CA PRO A 476 15.50 9.17 -16.27
C PRO A 476 16.99 8.92 -16.05
N LEU A 477 17.35 8.37 -14.88
CA LEU A 477 18.72 8.03 -14.54
C LEU A 477 18.84 6.52 -14.38
N LEU A 478 19.85 5.95 -15.02
CA LEU A 478 20.29 4.58 -14.77
C LEU A 478 21.46 4.58 -13.80
N HIS A 479 21.31 3.85 -12.70
CA HIS A 479 22.39 3.61 -11.75
C HIS A 479 22.31 2.17 -11.21
N PHE A 480 23.32 1.71 -10.47
CA PHE A 480 23.32 0.36 -9.93
C PHE A 480 22.40 0.20 -8.72
N ALA A 481 21.72 -0.95 -8.65
CA ALA A 481 21.00 -1.40 -7.48
C ALA A 481 21.96 -1.95 -6.40
N SER A 482 21.43 -2.15 -5.19
CA SER A 482 22.13 -2.90 -4.14
C SER A 482 22.51 -4.31 -4.64
N PRO A 483 23.69 -4.85 -4.29
CA PRO A 483 24.12 -6.20 -4.66
C PRO A 483 23.42 -7.29 -3.83
N LEU A 484 22.46 -6.93 -2.98
CA LEU A 484 21.72 -7.85 -2.12
C LEU A 484 20.30 -8.12 -2.63
N VAL A 485 19.87 -7.42 -3.68
CA VAL A 485 18.47 -7.42 -4.12
C VAL A 485 18.32 -7.90 -5.57
N GLY A 486 17.19 -8.54 -5.84
CA GLY A 486 16.71 -8.87 -7.17
C GLY A 486 15.28 -8.36 -7.36
N ALA A 487 14.52 -9.00 -8.24
CA ALA A 487 13.11 -8.72 -8.43
C ALA A 487 12.28 -9.99 -8.58
N ILE A 488 10.97 -9.85 -8.44
CA ILE A 488 9.98 -10.87 -8.81
C ILE A 488 9.03 -10.25 -9.82
N LEU A 489 8.99 -10.79 -11.04
CA LEU A 489 8.00 -10.43 -12.05
C LEU A 489 6.90 -11.49 -12.04
N VAL A 490 5.66 -11.05 -11.86
CA VAL A 490 4.48 -11.92 -11.88
C VAL A 490 3.67 -11.64 -13.13
N SER A 491 3.48 -12.65 -13.97
CA SER A 491 2.52 -12.64 -15.07
C SER A 491 1.23 -13.30 -14.61
N ALA A 492 0.09 -12.64 -14.78
CA ALA A 492 -1.22 -13.17 -14.41
C ALA A 492 -2.22 -12.90 -15.54
N LYS A 493 -2.28 -13.83 -16.49
CA LYS A 493 -3.09 -13.72 -17.70
C LYS A 493 -3.84 -15.02 -17.95
N GLU A 494 -5.07 -14.92 -18.42
CA GLU A 494 -5.82 -16.12 -18.80
C GLU A 494 -5.18 -16.81 -20.01
N ALA A 495 -5.09 -18.14 -19.93
CA ALA A 495 -4.55 -18.94 -21.01
C ALA A 495 -5.44 -18.82 -22.27
N GLY A 496 -4.82 -18.56 -23.42
CA GLY A 496 -5.51 -18.44 -24.71
C GLY A 496 -5.99 -17.02 -25.02
N SER A 497 -6.79 -16.39 -24.15
CA SER A 497 -7.26 -15.01 -24.37
C SER A 497 -6.17 -13.96 -24.11
N ASN A 498 -5.16 -14.31 -23.30
CA ASN A 498 -4.09 -13.41 -22.85
C ASN A 498 -4.60 -12.18 -22.07
N MET A 499 -5.86 -12.21 -21.63
CA MET A 499 -6.47 -11.12 -20.87
C MET A 499 -5.90 -11.09 -19.45
N PRO A 500 -5.58 -9.90 -18.92
CA PRO A 500 -5.02 -9.78 -17.58
C PRO A 500 -6.05 -10.11 -16.51
N ALA A 501 -5.61 -10.68 -15.39
CA ALA A 501 -6.38 -10.68 -14.14
C ALA A 501 -6.40 -9.28 -13.51
N LEU A 502 -6.98 -8.33 -14.25
CA LEU A 502 -6.93 -6.91 -13.95
C LEU A 502 -7.40 -6.63 -12.52
N ASN A 503 -6.63 -5.81 -11.82
CA ASN A 503 -6.86 -5.40 -10.43
C ASN A 503 -6.77 -6.54 -9.40
N ALA A 504 -6.31 -7.73 -9.77
CA ALA A 504 -6.01 -8.78 -8.81
C ALA A 504 -4.77 -8.43 -7.98
N THR A 505 -4.89 -8.53 -6.66
CA THR A 505 -3.77 -8.35 -5.74
C THR A 505 -2.85 -9.56 -5.82
N VAL A 506 -1.55 -9.30 -5.87
CA VAL A 506 -0.50 -10.28 -5.65
C VAL A 506 0.16 -9.97 -4.31
N THR A 507 0.25 -10.95 -3.43
CA THR A 507 0.91 -10.79 -2.12
C THR A 507 2.24 -11.54 -2.11
N LEU A 508 3.23 -10.96 -1.43
CA LEU A 508 4.55 -11.53 -1.20
C LEU A 508 4.75 -11.78 0.29
N SER A 509 5.23 -12.97 0.65
CA SER A 509 5.57 -13.33 2.02
C SER A 509 6.81 -14.23 2.08
N THR A 510 7.41 -14.36 3.26
CA THR A 510 8.42 -15.41 3.50
C THR A 510 7.75 -16.79 3.56
N PRO A 511 8.50 -17.89 3.43
CA PRO A 511 7.97 -19.25 3.63
C PRO A 511 7.36 -19.48 5.01
N THR A 512 7.71 -18.67 6.02
CA THR A 512 7.12 -18.69 7.38
C THR A 512 5.81 -17.92 7.49
N GLY A 513 5.39 -17.21 6.43
CA GLY A 513 4.16 -16.43 6.38
C GLY A 513 4.31 -14.95 6.74
N ASP A 514 5.53 -14.44 6.91
CA ASP A 514 5.74 -13.02 7.22
C ASP A 514 5.48 -12.18 5.96
N PRO A 515 4.52 -11.24 5.97
CA PRO A 515 4.21 -10.42 4.80
C PRO A 515 5.39 -9.51 4.45
N LYS A 516 5.68 -9.38 3.15
CA LYS A 516 6.76 -8.54 2.60
C LYS A 516 6.26 -7.45 1.66
N GLY A 517 5.08 -7.61 1.08
CA GLY A 517 4.44 -6.56 0.31
C GLY A 517 3.28 -7.09 -0.52
N SER A 518 2.64 -6.18 -1.25
CA SER A 518 1.63 -6.51 -2.24
C SER A 518 1.81 -5.64 -3.48
N ALA A 519 1.51 -6.20 -4.64
CA ALA A 519 1.41 -5.51 -5.91
C ALA A 519 0.06 -5.83 -6.54
N VAL A 520 -0.31 -5.14 -7.62
CA VAL A 520 -1.58 -5.37 -8.31
C VAL A 520 -1.31 -5.66 -9.77
N VAL A 521 -2.01 -6.65 -10.33
CA VAL A 521 -1.95 -6.96 -11.75
C VAL A 521 -2.62 -5.83 -12.53
N ARG A 522 -1.84 -5.20 -13.41
CA ARG A 522 -2.31 -4.08 -14.25
C ARG A 522 -2.62 -4.52 -15.67
N GLU A 523 -2.95 -3.58 -16.54
CA GLU A 523 -3.44 -3.80 -17.89
C GLU A 523 -2.45 -4.55 -18.78
N ALA A 524 -1.15 -4.40 -18.54
CA ALA A 524 -0.11 -5.19 -19.19
C ALA A 524 -0.12 -6.68 -18.76
N GLY A 525 -0.90 -7.02 -17.72
CA GLY A 525 -1.03 -8.34 -17.09
C GLY A 525 0.12 -8.75 -16.20
N TYR A 526 0.88 -7.76 -15.71
CA TYR A 526 2.01 -7.97 -14.81
C TYR A 526 1.80 -7.27 -13.47
N ALA A 527 2.44 -7.84 -12.45
CA ALA A 527 2.74 -7.20 -11.18
C ALA A 527 4.24 -7.43 -10.90
N ILE A 528 4.95 -6.45 -10.34
CA ILE A 528 6.38 -6.58 -10.07
C ILE A 528 6.71 -6.16 -8.64
N PHE A 529 7.59 -6.93 -8.01
CA PHE A 529 8.26 -6.55 -6.76
C PHE A 529 9.73 -6.27 -7.11
N GLY A 530 10.10 -4.99 -7.14
CA GLY A 530 11.49 -4.55 -7.33
C GLY A 530 12.27 -4.55 -6.01
N GLU A 531 13.59 -4.60 -6.12
CA GLU A 531 14.52 -4.48 -4.98
C GLU A 531 14.23 -5.46 -3.83
N VAL A 532 13.79 -6.67 -4.15
CA VAL A 532 13.49 -7.73 -3.19
C VAL A 532 14.80 -8.35 -2.69
N PRO A 533 15.06 -8.40 -1.37
CA PRO A 533 16.25 -9.06 -0.83
C PRO A 533 16.36 -10.52 -1.30
N ALA A 534 17.57 -10.99 -1.56
CA ALA A 534 17.78 -12.39 -1.94
C ALA A 534 17.25 -13.34 -0.86
N GLY A 535 16.60 -14.42 -1.30
CA GLY A 535 15.95 -15.39 -0.42
C GLY A 535 14.77 -16.09 -1.06
N ASP A 536 14.16 -16.99 -0.30
CA ASP A 536 12.95 -17.70 -0.72
C ASP A 536 11.70 -16.93 -0.28
N TYR A 537 10.68 -16.94 -1.13
CA TYR A 537 9.41 -16.24 -0.93
C TYR A 537 8.24 -17.07 -1.44
N VAL A 538 7.05 -16.76 -0.92
CA VAL A 538 5.77 -17.25 -1.43
C VAL A 538 5.03 -16.07 -2.07
N VAL A 539 4.67 -16.24 -3.34
CA VAL A 539 3.88 -15.31 -4.12
C VAL A 539 2.47 -15.88 -4.24
N ALA A 540 1.45 -15.07 -3.97
CA ALA A 540 0.07 -15.50 -4.09
C ALA A 540 -0.78 -14.50 -4.90
N LEU A 541 -1.43 -14.98 -5.96
CA LEU A 541 -2.47 -14.23 -6.68
C LEU A 541 -3.80 -14.40 -5.94
N GLN A 542 -4.35 -13.30 -5.44
CA GLN A 542 -5.59 -13.27 -4.68
C GLN A 542 -6.81 -13.38 -5.62
N PRO A 543 -7.90 -14.03 -5.18
CA PRO A 543 -9.14 -14.10 -5.94
C PRO A 543 -9.79 -12.71 -6.02
N THR A 544 -10.53 -12.46 -7.11
CA THR A 544 -11.33 -11.25 -7.32
C THR A 544 -12.66 -11.61 -7.97
N PRO A 545 -13.67 -10.71 -7.99
CA PRO A 545 -14.90 -10.99 -8.73
C PRO A 545 -14.71 -11.29 -10.23
N ALA A 546 -13.58 -10.86 -10.82
CA ALA A 546 -13.22 -11.14 -12.22
C ALA A 546 -12.38 -12.41 -12.40
N VAL A 547 -11.85 -13.00 -11.32
CA VAL A 547 -11.06 -14.24 -11.33
C VAL A 547 -11.88 -15.36 -10.68
N ALA A 548 -12.21 -16.40 -11.45
CA ALA A 548 -13.16 -17.43 -11.03
C ALA A 548 -12.69 -18.34 -9.88
N ASN A 549 -11.44 -18.20 -9.41
CA ASN A 549 -10.89 -19.06 -8.36
C ASN A 549 -11.44 -18.65 -6.98
N ALA A 550 -11.84 -19.64 -6.18
CA ALA A 550 -12.33 -19.42 -4.81
C ALA A 550 -11.19 -19.20 -3.78
N THR A 551 -9.96 -19.60 -4.11
CA THR A 551 -8.79 -19.51 -3.22
C THR A 551 -7.60 -18.87 -3.94
N PRO A 552 -6.65 -18.26 -3.19
CA PRO A 552 -5.44 -17.72 -3.79
C PRO A 552 -4.62 -18.80 -4.50
N LEU A 553 -4.02 -18.45 -5.65
CA LEU A 553 -3.04 -19.29 -6.33
C LEU A 553 -1.65 -18.96 -5.80
N THR A 554 -0.94 -19.94 -5.25
CA THR A 554 0.35 -19.73 -4.58
C THR A 554 1.51 -20.43 -5.30
N GLN A 555 2.66 -19.78 -5.38
CA GLN A 555 3.91 -20.37 -5.85
C GLN A 555 5.09 -19.92 -4.98
N THR A 556 6.03 -20.83 -4.72
CA THR A 556 7.30 -20.50 -4.06
C THR A 556 8.34 -20.10 -5.09
N VAL A 557 9.13 -19.08 -4.79
CA VAL A 557 10.14 -18.52 -5.69
C VAL A 557 11.39 -18.14 -4.91
N SER A 558 12.57 -18.28 -5.54
CA SER A 558 13.85 -17.86 -4.96
C SER A 558 14.39 -16.64 -5.71
N VAL A 559 14.60 -15.54 -5.00
CA VAL A 559 15.19 -14.31 -5.54
C VAL A 559 16.71 -14.37 -5.39
N LYS A 560 17.42 -14.02 -6.47
CA LYS A 560 18.88 -13.89 -6.49
C LYS A 560 19.28 -12.44 -6.75
N PRO A 561 20.41 -11.97 -6.20
CA PRO A 561 20.86 -10.62 -6.46
C PRO A 561 21.06 -10.33 -7.96
N GLY A 562 20.59 -9.15 -8.39
CA GLY A 562 20.72 -8.66 -9.75
C GLY A 562 19.88 -9.38 -10.82
N SER A 563 19.13 -10.43 -10.45
CA SER A 563 18.26 -11.18 -11.35
C SER A 563 16.79 -10.96 -11.03
N VAL A 564 15.93 -11.42 -11.93
CA VAL A 564 14.48 -11.52 -11.73
C VAL A 564 14.07 -12.97 -11.59
N ALA A 565 13.15 -13.23 -10.68
CA ALA A 565 12.44 -14.48 -10.62
C ALA A 565 11.05 -14.30 -11.23
N GLU A 566 10.77 -15.04 -12.31
CA GLU A 566 9.49 -14.94 -13.02
C GLU A 566 8.50 -15.97 -12.47
N VAL A 567 7.27 -15.52 -12.20
CA VAL A 567 6.16 -16.35 -11.73
C VAL A 567 4.98 -16.16 -12.68
N THR A 568 4.48 -17.25 -13.24
CA THR A 568 3.32 -17.22 -14.15
C THR A 568 2.12 -17.87 -13.51
N PHE A 569 1.02 -17.13 -13.41
CA PHE A 569 -0.31 -17.62 -13.08
C PHE A 569 -1.19 -17.58 -14.33
N ASN A 570 -1.93 -18.66 -14.56
CA ASN A 570 -2.93 -18.75 -15.62
C ASN A 570 -4.33 -18.83 -15.00
N PRO A 571 -4.87 -17.73 -14.45
CA PRO A 571 -6.20 -17.73 -13.85
C PRO A 571 -7.27 -17.96 -14.92
N THR A 572 -8.41 -18.52 -14.49
CA THR A 572 -9.64 -18.50 -15.29
C THR A 572 -10.37 -17.21 -14.99
N LEU A 573 -10.65 -16.41 -16.03
CA LEU A 573 -11.40 -15.17 -15.90
C LEU A 573 -12.88 -15.44 -16.11
N VAL A 574 -13.73 -14.65 -15.46
CA VAL A 574 -15.16 -14.84 -15.62
C VAL A 574 -15.59 -14.36 -17.01
N PRO A 575 -16.26 -15.19 -17.82
CA PRO A 575 -16.76 -14.77 -19.13
C PRO A 575 -17.79 -13.65 -19.00
N LEU A 576 -17.85 -12.76 -20.00
CA LEU A 576 -18.77 -11.61 -20.03
C LEU A 576 -20.23 -12.06 -19.95
N VAL A 577 -20.59 -13.13 -20.67
CA VAL A 577 -21.93 -13.71 -20.72
C VAL A 577 -21.85 -15.21 -20.50
N VAL A 578 -22.70 -15.76 -19.61
CA VAL A 578 -22.79 -17.20 -19.31
C VAL A 578 -24.22 -17.68 -19.49
N GLY A 579 -24.42 -18.81 -20.17
CA GLY A 579 -25.72 -19.47 -20.29
C GLY A 579 -26.49 -19.11 -21.56
N ASP A 580 -27.64 -19.76 -21.71
CA ASP A 580 -28.44 -19.74 -22.94
C ASP A 580 -29.15 -18.40 -23.19
N THR A 581 -29.53 -18.16 -24.45
CA THR A 581 -30.35 -17.03 -24.86
C THR A 581 -31.65 -16.97 -24.09
N THR A 582 -32.06 -15.76 -23.70
CA THR A 582 -33.31 -15.55 -22.95
C THR A 582 -34.29 -14.68 -23.73
N GLN A 583 -35.55 -14.61 -23.26
CA GLN A 583 -36.56 -13.71 -23.81
C GLN A 583 -36.15 -12.22 -23.74
N TYR A 584 -35.23 -11.87 -22.84
CA TYR A 584 -34.77 -10.50 -22.66
C TYR A 584 -33.78 -10.06 -23.75
N ASP A 585 -33.07 -11.01 -24.39
CA ASP A 585 -31.96 -10.75 -25.32
C ASP A 585 -32.40 -10.03 -26.61
N ASP A 586 -31.68 -9.01 -27.02
CA ASP A 586 -31.97 -8.22 -28.22
C ASP A 586 -30.67 -7.78 -28.92
N ASP A 587 -30.53 -8.14 -30.19
CA ASP A 587 -29.44 -7.69 -31.06
C ASP A 587 -29.84 -6.45 -31.89
N PHE A 588 -31.04 -5.91 -31.65
CA PHE A 588 -31.61 -4.76 -32.35
C PHE A 588 -31.57 -4.86 -33.89
N SER A 589 -31.57 -6.09 -34.43
CA SER A 589 -31.58 -6.35 -35.88
C SER A 589 -32.93 -6.06 -36.55
N GLY A 590 -33.98 -5.81 -35.78
CA GLY A 590 -35.33 -5.48 -36.26
C GLY A 590 -35.45 -4.09 -36.90
N SER A 591 -36.63 -3.77 -37.42
CA SER A 591 -36.94 -2.45 -38.02
C SER A 591 -37.59 -1.46 -37.04
N SER A 592 -37.88 -1.88 -35.81
CA SER A 592 -38.49 -1.06 -34.76
C SER A 592 -38.15 -1.61 -33.37
N LEU A 593 -38.36 -0.79 -32.33
CA LEU A 593 -38.14 -1.21 -30.95
C LEU A 593 -39.12 -2.33 -30.56
N ALA A 594 -38.60 -3.49 -30.15
CA ALA A 594 -39.41 -4.65 -29.80
C ALA A 594 -40.35 -4.34 -28.61
N SER A 595 -41.54 -4.94 -28.61
CA SER A 595 -42.61 -4.68 -27.62
C SER A 595 -42.26 -5.05 -26.17
N LYS A 596 -41.19 -5.82 -25.96
CA LYS A 596 -40.66 -6.13 -24.63
C LYS A 596 -40.01 -4.91 -23.95
N TRP A 597 -39.62 -3.90 -24.71
CA TRP A 597 -38.99 -2.69 -24.20
C TRP A 597 -40.02 -1.63 -23.81
N THR A 598 -39.77 -0.98 -22.68
CA THR A 598 -40.42 0.27 -22.31
C THR A 598 -39.44 1.42 -22.50
N SER A 599 -39.84 2.47 -23.20
CA SER A 599 -39.03 3.68 -23.43
C SER A 599 -39.71 4.88 -22.76
N ILE A 600 -38.99 5.55 -21.86
CA ILE A 600 -39.50 6.69 -21.11
C ILE A 600 -38.40 7.73 -20.85
N GLU A 601 -38.85 8.92 -20.54
CA GLU A 601 -38.05 9.97 -19.95
C GLU A 601 -38.07 9.85 -18.41
N ILE A 602 -36.90 9.96 -17.77
CA ILE A 602 -36.78 10.09 -16.32
C ILE A 602 -36.41 11.54 -16.01
N GLY A 603 -37.20 12.19 -15.17
CA GLY A 603 -37.08 13.64 -14.95
C GLY A 603 -37.69 14.44 -16.09
N ASP A 604 -37.08 15.58 -16.41
CA ASP A 604 -37.45 16.45 -17.54
C ASP A 604 -36.21 16.65 -18.44
N ALA A 605 -36.00 15.71 -19.35
CA ALA A 605 -34.88 15.67 -20.28
C ALA A 605 -35.11 16.54 -21.53
N GLY A 606 -36.19 17.34 -21.57
CA GLY A 606 -36.46 18.30 -22.64
C GLY A 606 -36.95 17.66 -23.95
N GLY A 607 -37.61 16.50 -23.86
CA GLY A 607 -38.00 15.67 -25.00
C GLY A 607 -36.90 14.67 -25.36
N SER A 608 -37.26 13.40 -25.52
CA SER A 608 -36.32 12.32 -25.79
C SER A 608 -36.98 11.17 -26.55
N SER A 609 -36.19 10.33 -27.23
CA SER A 609 -36.72 9.21 -28.00
C SER A 609 -35.75 8.04 -28.12
N ALA A 610 -36.28 6.86 -28.40
CA ALA A 610 -35.52 5.67 -28.74
C ALA A 610 -36.08 5.01 -30.00
N LYS A 611 -35.20 4.58 -30.91
CA LYS A 611 -35.57 3.88 -32.15
C LYS A 611 -34.53 2.83 -32.51
N VAL A 612 -34.94 1.80 -33.22
CA VAL A 612 -34.01 0.88 -33.88
C VAL A 612 -33.72 1.41 -35.28
N ALA A 613 -32.43 1.58 -35.62
CA ALA A 613 -31.99 2.03 -36.93
C ALA A 613 -30.66 1.38 -37.28
N SER A 614 -30.54 0.86 -38.51
CA SER A 614 -29.31 0.23 -39.01
C SER A 614 -28.77 -0.92 -38.17
N GLY A 615 -29.65 -1.68 -37.50
CA GLY A 615 -29.26 -2.79 -36.63
C GLY A 615 -28.81 -2.39 -35.23
N GLU A 616 -29.03 -1.14 -34.82
CA GLU A 616 -28.66 -0.64 -33.49
C GLU A 616 -29.85 0.04 -32.81
N LEU A 617 -29.85 0.04 -31.48
CA LEU A 617 -30.69 0.96 -30.71
C LEU A 617 -30.04 2.34 -30.68
N VAL A 618 -30.76 3.34 -31.21
CA VAL A 618 -30.38 4.76 -31.14
C VAL A 618 -31.24 5.45 -30.09
N VAL A 619 -30.60 6.02 -29.08
CA VAL A 619 -31.26 6.79 -28.01
C VAL A 619 -30.86 8.26 -28.13
N SER A 620 -31.86 9.12 -28.34
CA SER A 620 -31.70 10.57 -28.49
C SER A 620 -32.19 11.27 -27.22
N ALA A 621 -31.30 11.97 -26.52
CA ALA A 621 -31.64 12.73 -25.31
C ALA A 621 -30.66 13.90 -25.09
N ALA A 622 -31.15 14.96 -24.44
CA ALA A 622 -30.30 15.96 -23.80
C ALA A 622 -29.94 15.46 -22.38
N GLY A 623 -30.88 15.48 -21.45
CA GLY A 623 -30.74 14.87 -20.12
C GLY A 623 -29.64 15.51 -19.26
N ALA A 624 -30.01 16.19 -18.17
CA ALA A 624 -29.04 16.98 -17.39
C ALA A 624 -27.91 16.15 -16.76
N ASN A 625 -28.24 15.00 -16.14
CA ASN A 625 -27.27 14.07 -15.55
C ASN A 625 -27.96 12.83 -14.98
N ILE A 626 -27.20 11.75 -14.80
CA ILE A 626 -27.55 10.67 -13.87
C ILE A 626 -26.61 10.83 -12.67
N TYR A 627 -26.99 11.65 -11.69
CA TYR A 627 -26.11 12.03 -10.56
C TYR A 627 -26.89 12.72 -9.42
N ASP A 628 -26.19 13.09 -8.34
CA ASP A 628 -26.71 13.78 -7.15
C ASP A 628 -27.94 13.11 -6.56
N ALA A 629 -29.02 13.84 -6.25
CA ALA A 629 -30.24 13.35 -5.60
C ALA A 629 -31.36 12.97 -6.59
N ALA A 630 -31.28 13.41 -7.85
CA ALA A 630 -32.29 13.17 -8.86
C ALA A 630 -31.66 13.07 -10.27
N ASP A 631 -32.10 12.06 -11.02
CA ASP A 631 -31.62 11.75 -12.35
C ASP A 631 -32.50 12.39 -13.44
N ASN A 632 -31.87 12.71 -14.57
CA ASN A 632 -32.49 13.36 -15.71
C ASN A 632 -31.87 12.80 -17.01
N PHE A 633 -32.59 11.86 -17.67
CA PHE A 633 -32.07 11.07 -18.80
C PHE A 633 -33.20 10.31 -19.54
N HIS A 634 -32.89 9.69 -20.69
CA HIS A 634 -33.81 8.75 -21.36
C HIS A 634 -33.47 7.30 -21.01
N PHE A 635 -34.50 6.47 -20.76
CA PHE A 635 -34.34 5.10 -20.32
C PHE A 635 -35.16 4.11 -21.17
N VAL A 636 -34.49 3.09 -21.69
CA VAL A 636 -35.08 1.98 -22.44
C VAL A 636 -34.86 0.69 -21.65
N TYR A 637 -35.92 0.09 -21.10
CA TYR A 637 -35.78 -0.94 -20.07
C TYR A 637 -36.79 -2.10 -20.18
N GLN A 638 -36.42 -3.19 -19.51
CA GLN A 638 -37.27 -4.36 -19.22
C GLN A 638 -37.36 -4.56 -17.70
N ARG A 639 -38.40 -5.28 -17.24
CA ARG A 639 -38.53 -5.68 -15.82
C ARG A 639 -37.91 -7.06 -15.62
N VAL A 640 -37.05 -7.19 -14.60
CA VAL A 640 -36.30 -8.41 -14.32
C VAL A 640 -36.31 -8.65 -12.81
N SER A 641 -36.53 -9.90 -12.39
CA SER A 641 -36.51 -10.32 -10.98
C SER A 641 -35.36 -11.27 -10.69
N GLY A 642 -34.95 -11.34 -9.42
CA GLY A 642 -33.90 -12.24 -8.97
C GLY A 642 -32.49 -11.85 -9.41
N ASP A 643 -31.60 -12.84 -9.39
CA ASP A 643 -30.19 -12.70 -9.68
C ASP A 643 -29.92 -12.86 -11.18
N PHE A 644 -29.08 -11.99 -11.74
CA PHE A 644 -28.81 -11.97 -13.17
C PHE A 644 -27.47 -11.31 -13.52
N SER A 645 -27.00 -11.60 -14.73
CA SER A 645 -25.94 -10.88 -15.43
C SER A 645 -26.54 -10.22 -16.66
N ALA A 646 -26.43 -8.90 -16.76
CA ALA A 646 -26.87 -8.11 -17.91
C ALA A 646 -25.65 -7.55 -18.66
N SER A 647 -25.67 -7.57 -19.98
CA SER A 647 -24.61 -7.05 -20.85
C SER A 647 -25.18 -6.23 -22.00
N VAL A 648 -24.46 -5.21 -22.46
CA VAL A 648 -24.78 -4.45 -23.69
C VAL A 648 -23.49 -3.93 -24.32
N LYS A 649 -23.45 -3.85 -25.66
CA LYS A 649 -22.38 -3.18 -26.40
C LYS A 649 -22.75 -1.72 -26.61
N VAL A 650 -21.94 -0.80 -26.12
CA VAL A 650 -22.01 0.62 -26.51
C VAL A 650 -21.20 0.76 -27.79
N THR A 651 -21.87 1.00 -28.92
CA THR A 651 -21.20 1.10 -30.22
C THR A 651 -20.75 2.52 -30.54
N PHE A 652 -21.45 3.52 -30.00
CA PHE A 652 -21.10 4.92 -30.17
C PHE A 652 -21.60 5.78 -29.00
N VAL A 653 -20.73 6.69 -28.54
CA VAL A 653 -21.07 7.74 -27.58
C VAL A 653 -20.52 9.07 -28.09
N PRO A 654 -21.36 10.08 -28.37
CA PRO A 654 -20.89 11.37 -28.85
C PRO A 654 -20.34 12.22 -27.71
N TYR A 655 -19.32 13.03 -28.00
CA TYR A 655 -18.90 14.11 -27.10
C TYR A 655 -19.92 15.26 -27.14
N ALA A 656 -20.95 15.17 -26.31
CA ALA A 656 -21.89 16.27 -26.08
C ALA A 656 -21.42 17.16 -24.92
N ALA A 657 -21.02 16.55 -23.81
CA ALA A 657 -20.36 17.20 -22.69
C ALA A 657 -19.51 16.19 -21.89
N THR A 658 -18.59 16.69 -21.07
CA THR A 658 -17.83 15.89 -20.11
C THR A 658 -18.76 15.02 -19.25
N LEU A 659 -18.42 13.73 -19.11
CA LEU A 659 -19.21 12.73 -18.38
C LEU A 659 -20.62 12.53 -18.94
N SER A 660 -20.82 12.69 -20.25
CA SER A 660 -21.97 12.10 -20.96
C SER A 660 -22.03 10.60 -20.66
N LYS A 661 -23.22 10.03 -20.48
CA LYS A 661 -23.38 8.66 -19.95
C LYS A 661 -24.22 7.79 -20.88
N ALA A 662 -23.56 6.95 -21.66
CA ALA A 662 -24.19 5.80 -22.32
C ALA A 662 -24.10 4.60 -21.37
N ALA A 663 -25.21 4.27 -20.71
CA ALA A 663 -25.23 3.43 -19.52
C ALA A 663 -25.98 2.12 -19.72
N LEU A 664 -25.49 1.05 -19.09
CA LEU A 664 -26.29 -0.09 -18.66
C LEU A 664 -26.68 0.13 -17.20
N MET A 665 -27.97 0.10 -16.90
CA MET A 665 -28.50 0.48 -15.59
C MET A 665 -29.41 -0.60 -15.00
N ILE A 666 -29.30 -0.80 -13.69
CA ILE A 666 -30.30 -1.41 -12.82
C ILE A 666 -30.95 -0.29 -11.99
N ARG A 667 -32.28 -0.20 -11.97
CA ARG A 667 -33.03 0.83 -11.24
C ARG A 667 -34.25 0.27 -10.54
N ALA A 668 -34.55 0.73 -9.32
CA ALA A 668 -35.70 0.22 -8.56
C ALA A 668 -37.05 0.61 -9.18
N ASN A 669 -37.22 1.86 -9.63
CA ASN A 669 -38.45 2.35 -10.26
C ASN A 669 -38.18 3.57 -11.17
N THR A 670 -39.22 4.21 -11.69
CA THR A 670 -39.12 5.32 -12.64
C THR A 670 -39.05 6.70 -11.98
N ASP A 671 -39.04 6.80 -10.65
CA ASP A 671 -38.90 8.08 -9.95
C ASP A 671 -37.51 8.65 -10.22
N PRO A 672 -37.33 9.98 -10.42
CA PRO A 672 -36.02 10.60 -10.66
C PRO A 672 -34.98 10.32 -9.56
N ASP A 673 -35.40 10.14 -8.32
CA ASP A 673 -34.55 9.92 -7.14
C ASP A 673 -34.36 8.44 -6.76
N SER A 674 -34.80 7.51 -7.62
CA SER A 674 -34.76 6.07 -7.35
C SER A 674 -33.35 5.51 -7.15
N VAL A 675 -33.25 4.59 -6.20
CA VAL A 675 -32.12 3.65 -6.01
C VAL A 675 -31.74 3.04 -7.36
N ASN A 676 -30.44 3.05 -7.66
CA ASN A 676 -29.91 2.54 -8.92
C ASN A 676 -28.43 2.13 -8.81
N ALA A 677 -27.98 1.34 -9.78
CA ALA A 677 -26.58 1.09 -10.07
C ALA A 677 -26.41 1.09 -11.59
N LEU A 678 -25.36 1.75 -12.08
CA LEU A 678 -25.06 1.76 -13.51
C LEU A 678 -23.56 1.67 -13.76
N VAL A 679 -23.25 0.97 -14.84
CA VAL A 679 -21.98 1.07 -15.53
C VAL A 679 -22.21 1.87 -16.80
N TYR A 680 -21.32 2.78 -17.16
CA TYR A 680 -21.49 3.62 -18.34
C TYR A 680 -20.18 3.88 -19.05
N GLN A 681 -20.28 4.08 -20.36
CA GLN A 681 -19.21 4.61 -21.20
C GLN A 681 -19.42 6.12 -21.36
N SER A 682 -18.35 6.88 -21.16
CA SER A 682 -18.27 8.31 -21.48
C SER A 682 -17.38 8.53 -22.72
N PRO A 683 -17.54 9.64 -23.46
CA PRO A 683 -16.61 10.04 -24.50
C PRO A 683 -15.19 10.27 -23.97
N THR A 684 -14.17 9.91 -24.76
CA THR A 684 -12.74 10.01 -24.42
C THR A 684 -11.92 10.87 -25.39
N ASP A 685 -12.53 11.48 -26.40
CA ASP A 685 -11.82 12.15 -27.51
C ASP A 685 -10.91 13.31 -27.09
N ASN A 686 -11.07 13.84 -25.88
CA ASN A 686 -10.15 14.81 -25.26
C ASN A 686 -9.98 14.67 -23.74
N GLN A 687 -10.50 13.60 -23.13
CA GLN A 687 -10.56 13.45 -21.67
C GLN A 687 -10.50 11.97 -21.24
N GLN A 688 -10.06 11.75 -20.02
CA GLN A 688 -9.81 10.43 -19.41
C GLN A 688 -11.08 9.61 -19.04
N TYR A 689 -12.23 9.96 -19.61
CA TYR A 689 -13.51 9.41 -19.19
C TYR A 689 -13.90 8.19 -20.02
N GLY A 690 -13.52 6.98 -19.59
CA GLY A 690 -13.94 5.72 -20.22
C GLY A 690 -15.12 5.05 -19.50
N CYS A 691 -15.03 3.72 -19.32
CA CYS A 691 -15.99 2.94 -18.54
C CYS A 691 -15.94 3.30 -17.05
N ARG A 692 -17.10 3.56 -16.46
CA ARG A 692 -17.24 3.95 -15.05
C ARG A 692 -18.40 3.24 -14.37
N PHE A 693 -18.28 3.07 -13.06
CA PHE A 693 -19.34 2.51 -12.21
C PHE A 693 -19.78 3.53 -11.16
N GLN A 694 -21.09 3.68 -10.97
CA GLN A 694 -21.68 4.51 -9.94
C GLN A 694 -23.01 3.91 -9.46
N TRP A 695 -23.44 4.27 -8.26
CA TRP A 695 -24.69 3.81 -7.68
C TRP A 695 -25.32 4.84 -6.75
N ARG A 696 -26.63 4.74 -6.55
CA ARG A 696 -27.40 5.47 -5.56
C ARG A 696 -27.90 4.48 -4.51
N PRO A 697 -27.40 4.53 -3.26
CA PRO A 697 -27.65 3.48 -2.27
C PRO A 697 -29.09 3.46 -1.73
N THR A 698 -29.70 4.64 -1.57
CA THR A 698 -31.06 4.82 -1.04
C THR A 698 -31.78 5.92 -1.83
N LYS A 699 -33.11 5.96 -1.77
CA LYS A 699 -33.91 6.96 -2.50
C LYS A 699 -33.49 8.39 -2.11
N GLY A 700 -33.16 9.22 -3.11
CA GLY A 700 -32.76 10.63 -2.91
C GLY A 700 -31.37 10.87 -2.33
N ALA A 701 -30.60 9.83 -1.99
CA ALA A 701 -29.22 9.99 -1.52
C ALA A 701 -28.28 10.42 -2.65
N THR A 702 -27.19 11.12 -2.33
CA THR A 702 -26.15 11.46 -3.31
C THR A 702 -25.58 10.20 -3.98
N THR A 703 -25.41 10.24 -5.30
CA THR A 703 -24.72 9.21 -6.07
C THR A 703 -23.30 8.99 -5.55
N GLN A 704 -22.93 7.72 -5.39
CA GLN A 704 -21.60 7.24 -5.02
C GLN A 704 -20.89 6.65 -6.24
N GLY A 705 -19.54 6.65 -6.24
CA GLY A 705 -18.74 6.23 -7.39
C GLY A 705 -18.69 7.28 -8.51
N GLY A 706 -18.30 6.87 -9.72
CA GLY A 706 -18.34 7.71 -10.93
C GLY A 706 -17.39 8.91 -11.00
N THR A 707 -16.62 9.26 -9.96
CA THR A 707 -15.68 10.39 -9.93
C THR A 707 -14.34 10.02 -9.27
N VAL A 708 -13.29 10.81 -9.57
CA VAL A 708 -11.83 10.57 -9.36
C VAL A 708 -11.50 9.91 -8.01
N GLY A 709 -10.79 8.78 -8.05
CA GLY A 709 -10.37 8.03 -6.86
C GLY A 709 -10.51 6.51 -6.98
N LEU A 710 -11.28 6.03 -7.98
CA LEU A 710 -11.32 4.63 -8.39
C LEU A 710 -10.52 4.44 -9.66
N ASP A 711 -9.76 3.36 -9.72
CA ASP A 711 -8.87 3.03 -10.83
C ASP A 711 -9.65 2.60 -12.09
N GLN A 712 -10.23 3.57 -12.81
CA GLN A 712 -11.18 3.36 -13.91
C GLN A 712 -10.50 3.43 -15.29
N PRO A 713 -10.83 2.53 -16.23
CA PRO A 713 -10.14 2.45 -17.51
C PRO A 713 -10.62 3.52 -18.49
N GLY A 714 -9.69 4.18 -19.19
CA GLY A 714 -9.99 5.07 -20.31
C GLY A 714 -10.33 4.29 -21.59
N THR A 715 -11.33 3.40 -21.54
CA THR A 715 -11.83 2.62 -22.69
C THR A 715 -12.48 3.51 -23.74
N VAL A 716 -12.50 3.08 -25.00
CA VAL A 716 -13.19 3.74 -26.11
C VAL A 716 -14.30 2.86 -26.67
N ALA A 717 -15.35 3.46 -27.24
CA ALA A 717 -16.36 2.70 -27.97
C ALA A 717 -15.79 2.16 -29.31
N PRO A 718 -16.15 0.95 -29.77
CA PRO A 718 -17.12 0.05 -29.14
C PRO A 718 -16.56 -0.68 -27.91
N THR A 719 -17.37 -0.78 -26.85
CA THR A 719 -17.05 -1.55 -25.65
C THR A 719 -18.29 -2.24 -25.10
N TRP A 720 -18.14 -3.37 -24.43
CA TRP A 720 -19.24 -4.03 -23.74
C TRP A 720 -19.25 -3.63 -22.27
N LEU A 721 -20.44 -3.31 -21.79
CA LEU A 721 -20.75 -3.02 -20.41
C LEU A 721 -21.47 -4.21 -19.80
N ASN A 722 -21.16 -4.58 -18.55
CA ASN A 722 -21.84 -5.67 -17.87
C ASN A 722 -22.09 -5.36 -16.38
N ILE A 723 -23.26 -5.77 -15.89
CA ILE A 723 -23.60 -5.75 -14.47
C ILE A 723 -24.06 -7.14 -14.05
N ARG A 724 -23.52 -7.63 -12.94
CA ARG A 724 -24.01 -8.82 -12.25
C ARG A 724 -24.66 -8.45 -10.94
N ARG A 725 -25.82 -9.03 -10.68
CA ARG A 725 -26.54 -8.93 -9.42
C ARG A 725 -26.66 -10.32 -8.79
N VAL A 726 -26.21 -10.42 -7.55
CA VAL A 726 -26.41 -11.59 -6.67
C VAL A 726 -26.95 -11.09 -5.33
N GLY A 727 -28.20 -11.41 -5.01
CA GLY A 727 -28.95 -10.84 -3.90
C GLY A 727 -29.06 -9.31 -3.99
N LYS A 728 -28.42 -8.62 -3.05
CA LYS A 728 -28.30 -7.15 -2.97
C LYS A 728 -26.96 -6.63 -3.50
N THR A 729 -26.06 -7.53 -3.88
CA THR A 729 -24.72 -7.19 -4.33
C THR A 729 -24.73 -6.99 -5.84
N VAL A 730 -24.15 -5.87 -6.27
CA VAL A 730 -24.01 -5.48 -7.67
C VAL A 730 -22.54 -5.33 -8.00
N THR A 731 -22.08 -6.06 -9.01
CA THR A 731 -20.71 -5.97 -9.53
C THR A 731 -20.73 -5.45 -10.98
N ALA A 732 -19.84 -4.52 -11.31
CA ALA A 732 -19.75 -3.94 -12.64
C ALA A 732 -18.46 -4.32 -13.37
N TYR A 733 -18.63 -4.73 -14.63
CA TYR A 733 -17.57 -5.16 -15.53
C TYR A 733 -17.65 -4.42 -16.86
N PHE A 734 -16.54 -4.47 -17.60
CA PHE A 734 -16.49 -4.09 -19.00
C PHE A 734 -15.72 -5.16 -19.81
N SER A 735 -15.76 -5.06 -21.13
CA SER A 735 -15.01 -5.93 -22.02
C SER A 735 -14.72 -5.24 -23.36
N GLU A 736 -13.47 -5.26 -23.80
CA GLU A 736 -13.08 -4.79 -25.14
C GLU A 736 -13.21 -5.88 -26.22
N ASN A 737 -13.19 -7.16 -25.82
CA ASN A 737 -13.26 -8.30 -26.75
C ASN A 737 -14.65 -8.94 -26.83
N GLY A 738 -15.61 -8.51 -26.00
CA GLY A 738 -16.97 -9.03 -25.96
C GLY A 738 -17.11 -10.43 -25.35
N THR A 739 -16.03 -11.01 -24.81
CA THR A 739 -16.02 -12.39 -24.29
C THR A 739 -15.52 -12.51 -22.85
N THR A 740 -14.55 -11.70 -22.44
CA THR A 740 -13.93 -11.76 -21.09
C THR A 740 -14.32 -10.55 -20.26
N ALA A 741 -14.81 -10.76 -19.03
CA ALA A 741 -15.17 -9.66 -18.13
C ALA A 741 -13.93 -9.12 -17.41
N SER A 742 -13.75 -7.80 -17.44
CA SER A 742 -12.77 -7.06 -16.64
C SER A 742 -13.50 -6.18 -15.63
N LEU A 743 -13.02 -6.13 -14.39
CA LEU A 743 -13.63 -5.29 -13.37
C LEU A 743 -13.42 -3.81 -13.71
N VAL A 744 -14.47 -2.99 -13.61
CA VAL A 744 -14.41 -1.56 -13.99
C VAL A 744 -13.46 -0.77 -13.09
N ALA A 745 -13.36 -1.11 -11.82
CA ALA A 745 -12.41 -0.54 -10.88
C ALA A 745 -12.29 -1.43 -9.64
N ASP A 746 -11.26 -1.21 -8.84
CA ASP A 746 -11.25 -1.70 -7.46
C ASP A 746 -12.52 -1.19 -6.72
N GLY A 747 -13.15 -2.04 -5.93
CA GLY A 747 -14.40 -1.71 -5.25
C GLY A 747 -15.66 -1.63 -6.15
N ALA A 748 -15.61 -2.01 -7.43
CA ALA A 748 -16.79 -2.08 -8.30
C ALA A 748 -17.73 -3.28 -7.98
N ASN A 749 -17.83 -3.64 -6.69
CA ASN A 749 -18.66 -4.69 -6.12
C ASN A 749 -19.33 -4.16 -4.84
N VAL A 750 -20.58 -3.73 -4.93
CA VAL A 750 -21.26 -2.97 -3.87
C VAL A 750 -22.55 -3.63 -3.42
N THR A 751 -22.86 -3.53 -2.12
CA THR A 751 -24.15 -3.98 -1.58
C THR A 751 -25.12 -2.82 -1.51
N ILE A 752 -26.30 -2.95 -2.15
CA ILE A 752 -27.35 -1.95 -2.18
C ILE A 752 -28.60 -2.54 -1.53
N ASN A 753 -28.77 -2.29 -0.22
CA ASN A 753 -29.82 -2.91 0.59
C ASN A 753 -31.25 -2.57 0.09
N ASP A 754 -31.45 -1.35 -0.37
CA ASP A 754 -32.76 -0.83 -0.79
C ASP A 754 -33.14 -1.23 -2.23
N LEU A 755 -32.30 -2.00 -2.93
CA LEU A 755 -32.62 -2.48 -4.28
C LEU A 755 -33.69 -3.58 -4.19
N PRO A 756 -34.88 -3.43 -4.80
CA PRO A 756 -35.96 -4.42 -4.73
C PRO A 756 -35.64 -5.71 -5.50
N ASP A 757 -36.40 -6.80 -5.30
CA ASP A 757 -36.21 -8.04 -6.08
C ASP A 757 -36.45 -7.82 -7.58
N THR A 758 -37.63 -7.33 -7.95
CA THR A 758 -37.91 -6.86 -9.30
C THR A 758 -37.36 -5.46 -9.54
N VAL A 759 -36.52 -5.32 -10.55
CA VAL A 759 -35.86 -4.08 -10.97
C VAL A 759 -36.09 -3.81 -12.44
N LEU A 760 -35.82 -2.58 -12.85
CA LEU A 760 -35.74 -2.15 -14.24
C LEU A 760 -34.29 -2.32 -14.71
N VAL A 761 -34.09 -2.99 -15.84
CA VAL A 761 -32.76 -3.21 -16.43
C VAL A 761 -32.76 -2.75 -17.88
N GLY A 762 -31.77 -1.94 -18.28
CA GLY A 762 -31.70 -1.47 -19.65
C GLY A 762 -30.71 -0.34 -19.90
N MET A 763 -30.87 0.32 -21.04
CA MET A 763 -29.96 1.34 -21.54
C MET A 763 -30.42 2.73 -21.13
N GLY A 764 -29.52 3.51 -20.55
CA GLY A 764 -29.71 4.92 -20.20
C GLY A 764 -28.83 5.84 -21.05
N TRP A 765 -29.35 7.00 -21.43
CA TRP A 765 -28.58 8.03 -22.13
C TRP A 765 -28.81 9.43 -21.53
N ALA A 766 -27.72 10.08 -21.13
CA ALA A 766 -27.67 11.49 -20.74
C ALA A 766 -26.48 12.17 -21.43
N SER A 767 -26.75 13.09 -22.35
CA SER A 767 -25.72 13.87 -23.04
C SER A 767 -25.14 14.97 -22.15
N ARG A 768 -25.87 15.40 -21.12
CA ARG A 768 -25.53 16.52 -20.21
C ARG A 768 -25.35 17.87 -20.91
N GLY A 769 -25.81 17.97 -22.16
CA GLY A 769 -25.73 19.16 -22.98
C GLY A 769 -26.89 19.18 -23.96
N ASP A 770 -26.60 19.46 -25.23
CA ASP A 770 -27.61 19.45 -26.29
C ASP A 770 -28.08 18.03 -26.63
N MET A 771 -29.23 17.94 -27.30
CA MET A 771 -29.77 16.68 -27.81
C MET A 771 -28.71 15.95 -28.66
N ALA A 772 -28.37 14.73 -28.26
CA ALA A 772 -27.39 13.90 -28.97
C ALA A 772 -27.80 12.43 -28.97
N ASP A 773 -27.20 11.64 -29.86
CA ASP A 773 -27.54 10.23 -30.09
C ASP A 773 -26.42 9.30 -29.56
N ALA A 774 -26.74 8.47 -28.56
CA ALA A 774 -25.92 7.31 -28.22
C ALA A 774 -26.47 6.04 -28.88
N ARG A 775 -25.58 5.08 -29.15
CA ARG A 775 -25.93 3.84 -29.86
C ARG A 775 -25.49 2.60 -29.11
N PHE A 776 -26.39 1.61 -29.11
CA PHE A 776 -26.24 0.35 -28.38
C PHE A 776 -26.59 -0.84 -29.28
N ASP A 777 -25.94 -1.96 -29.00
CA ASP A 777 -26.13 -3.25 -29.67
C ASP A 777 -25.96 -4.41 -28.65
N ASP A 778 -26.30 -5.64 -29.03
CA ASP A 778 -25.98 -6.88 -28.33
C ASP A 778 -26.40 -6.91 -26.83
N PHE A 779 -27.67 -6.58 -26.54
CA PHE A 779 -28.21 -6.63 -25.19
C PHE A 779 -28.56 -8.06 -24.77
N LYS A 780 -28.03 -8.50 -23.63
CA LYS A 780 -28.19 -9.87 -23.12
C LYS A 780 -28.51 -9.87 -21.63
N ILE A 781 -29.42 -10.74 -21.18
CA ILE A 781 -29.62 -11.03 -19.75
C ILE A 781 -29.52 -12.53 -19.53
N ARG A 782 -28.80 -12.93 -18.48
CA ARG A 782 -28.63 -14.31 -18.07
C ARG A 782 -29.03 -14.45 -16.61
N PRO A 783 -30.03 -15.28 -16.25
CA PRO A 783 -30.30 -15.61 -14.87
C PRO A 783 -29.04 -16.20 -14.24
N ILE A 784 -28.67 -15.69 -13.08
CA ILE A 784 -27.74 -16.37 -12.20
C ILE A 784 -28.64 -17.15 -11.27
N SER A 785 -28.56 -18.48 -11.26
CA SER A 785 -29.31 -19.22 -10.25
C SER A 785 -28.84 -18.73 -8.89
N ALA A 786 -29.75 -18.25 -8.04
CA ALA A 786 -29.45 -18.06 -6.63
C ALA A 786 -28.77 -19.35 -6.16
N ALA A 787 -27.61 -19.25 -5.50
CA ALA A 787 -27.12 -20.38 -4.75
C ALA A 787 -28.29 -20.85 -3.86
N PRO A 788 -28.63 -22.15 -3.85
CA PRO A 788 -29.74 -22.61 -3.03
C PRO A 788 -29.53 -22.09 -1.61
N PRO A 789 -30.58 -21.56 -0.95
CA PRO A 789 -30.44 -20.99 0.38
C PRO A 789 -29.77 -22.01 1.29
N ILE A 790 -28.74 -21.57 2.02
CA ILE A 790 -27.99 -22.44 2.92
C ILE A 790 -28.96 -22.91 4.02
N VAL A 791 -29.35 -24.17 3.95
CA VAL A 791 -30.17 -24.81 4.98
C VAL A 791 -29.24 -25.25 6.11
N LYS A 792 -29.48 -24.75 7.33
CA LYS A 792 -28.68 -25.14 8.50
C LYS A 792 -28.73 -26.66 8.69
N GLY A 793 -27.55 -27.27 8.69
CA GLY A 793 -27.36 -28.71 8.76
C GLY A 793 -27.42 -29.48 7.44
N ASP A 794 -27.67 -28.85 6.30
CA ASP A 794 -27.56 -29.47 4.97
C ASP A 794 -26.17 -29.18 4.38
N LEU A 795 -25.23 -30.10 4.59
CA LEU A 795 -23.84 -29.96 4.14
C LEU A 795 -23.64 -30.56 2.74
N SER A 796 -24.64 -31.26 2.22
CA SER A 796 -24.67 -31.83 0.87
C SER A 796 -25.25 -30.87 -0.16
N GLY A 797 -26.04 -29.89 0.27
CA GLY A 797 -26.68 -28.88 -0.57
C GLY A 797 -27.88 -29.40 -1.35
N ASP A 798 -28.51 -30.49 -0.89
CA ASP A 798 -29.65 -31.12 -1.57
C ASP A 798 -31.03 -30.57 -1.13
N GLY A 799 -31.01 -29.62 -0.20
CA GLY A 799 -32.17 -28.95 0.38
C GLY A 799 -32.76 -29.67 1.60
N LYS A 800 -32.14 -30.76 2.08
CA LYS A 800 -32.62 -31.55 3.22
C LYS A 800 -31.49 -31.85 4.20
N VAL A 801 -31.84 -32.00 5.48
CA VAL A 801 -30.91 -32.47 6.50
C VAL A 801 -31.09 -33.99 6.63
N LEU A 802 -30.10 -34.75 6.17
CA LEU A 802 -30.09 -36.21 6.14
C LEU A 802 -28.82 -36.78 6.83
N VAL A 803 -28.77 -38.09 7.01
CA VAL A 803 -27.66 -38.76 7.72
C VAL A 803 -26.31 -38.53 7.01
N ASN A 804 -26.33 -38.39 5.68
CA ASN A 804 -25.17 -38.04 4.87
C ASN A 804 -24.57 -36.67 5.24
N ASP A 805 -25.37 -35.70 5.67
CA ASP A 805 -24.87 -34.40 6.12
C ASP A 805 -24.11 -34.51 7.44
N ALA A 806 -24.61 -35.33 8.37
CA ALA A 806 -23.89 -35.64 9.61
C ALA A 806 -22.58 -36.38 9.36
N VAL A 807 -22.55 -37.27 8.35
CA VAL A 807 -21.31 -37.96 7.94
C VAL A 807 -20.30 -36.98 7.32
N LEU A 808 -20.76 -36.03 6.50
CA LEU A 808 -19.93 -34.95 5.95
C LEU A 808 -19.40 -34.05 7.07
N ALA A 809 -20.27 -33.63 8.00
CA ALA A 809 -19.89 -32.83 9.16
C ALA A 809 -18.83 -33.56 10.00
N LEU A 810 -18.94 -34.88 10.18
CA LEU A 810 -17.94 -35.67 10.89
C LEU A 810 -16.60 -35.66 10.15
N GLN A 811 -16.60 -35.83 8.82
CA GLN A 811 -15.38 -35.77 8.01
C GLN A 811 -14.67 -34.42 8.13
N PHE A 812 -15.41 -33.32 8.22
CA PHE A 812 -14.86 -31.98 8.48
C PHE A 812 -14.32 -31.85 9.90
N ALA A 813 -15.10 -32.26 10.91
CA ALA A 813 -14.74 -32.15 12.32
C ALA A 813 -13.47 -32.95 12.69
N VAL A 814 -13.22 -34.08 12.01
CA VAL A 814 -12.00 -34.89 12.22
C VAL A 814 -10.88 -34.57 11.24
N GLY A 815 -11.03 -33.54 10.40
CA GLY A 815 -10.00 -33.05 9.48
C GLY A 815 -9.70 -33.98 8.29
N LEU A 816 -10.61 -34.91 7.97
CA LEU A 816 -10.48 -35.74 6.77
C LEU A 816 -10.84 -34.97 5.48
N LYS A 817 -11.58 -33.86 5.61
CA LYS A 817 -11.89 -32.92 4.54
C LYS A 817 -11.91 -31.48 5.07
N THR A 818 -11.79 -30.52 4.17
CA THR A 818 -12.01 -29.10 4.45
C THR A 818 -13.37 -28.67 3.89
N PRO A 819 -14.25 -28.01 4.68
CA PRO A 819 -15.54 -27.56 4.19
C PRO A 819 -15.39 -26.38 3.23
N THR A 820 -16.30 -26.25 2.27
CA THR A 820 -16.48 -24.99 1.51
C THR A 820 -17.09 -23.90 2.40
N ALA A 821 -17.12 -22.65 1.94
CA ALA A 821 -17.78 -21.56 2.67
C ALA A 821 -19.26 -21.85 2.94
N ASP A 822 -19.97 -22.42 1.96
CA ASP A 822 -21.39 -22.78 2.11
C ASP A 822 -21.59 -23.94 3.09
N GLN A 823 -20.71 -24.94 3.05
CA GLN A 823 -20.76 -26.07 3.99
C GLN A 823 -20.40 -25.65 5.41
N LEU A 824 -19.45 -24.71 5.56
CA LEU A 824 -19.13 -24.10 6.84
C LEU A 824 -20.32 -23.28 7.35
N ALA A 825 -20.94 -22.46 6.51
CA ALA A 825 -22.13 -21.71 6.90
C ALA A 825 -23.34 -22.61 7.21
N ALA A 826 -23.48 -23.78 6.56
CA ALA A 826 -24.50 -24.78 6.87
C ALA A 826 -24.22 -25.53 8.17
N GLY A 827 -22.96 -25.93 8.38
CA GLY A 827 -22.52 -26.84 9.45
C GLY A 827 -22.09 -26.14 10.74
N ASP A 828 -21.66 -24.88 10.69
CA ASP A 828 -21.36 -24.06 11.86
C ASP A 828 -22.68 -23.52 12.44
N LEU A 829 -23.19 -24.26 13.41
CA LEU A 829 -24.46 -23.96 14.06
C LEU A 829 -24.31 -22.94 15.21
N ASN A 830 -23.10 -22.68 15.69
CA ASN A 830 -22.85 -21.79 16.84
C ASN A 830 -22.13 -20.48 16.46
N GLY A 831 -21.66 -20.34 15.22
CA GLY A 831 -21.00 -19.17 14.67
C GLY A 831 -19.53 -19.03 15.09
N ASP A 832 -18.87 -20.10 15.54
CA ASP A 832 -17.48 -20.06 15.99
C ASP A 832 -16.43 -20.23 14.86
N GLY A 833 -16.92 -20.37 13.63
CA GLY A 833 -16.13 -20.48 12.41
C GLY A 833 -15.63 -21.90 12.13
N LYS A 834 -16.16 -22.93 12.81
CA LYS A 834 -15.75 -24.34 12.62
C LYS A 834 -16.97 -25.27 12.59
N ILE A 835 -16.74 -26.50 12.15
CA ILE A 835 -17.69 -27.62 12.29
C ILE A 835 -17.05 -28.60 13.27
N ALA A 836 -17.50 -28.61 14.51
CA ALA A 836 -17.00 -29.48 15.57
C ALA A 836 -17.94 -30.66 15.86
N ILE A 837 -17.48 -31.61 16.69
CA ILE A 837 -18.22 -32.84 17.02
C ILE A 837 -19.60 -32.56 17.66
N ASN A 838 -19.75 -31.42 18.33
CA ASN A 838 -21.05 -30.97 18.84
C ASN A 838 -22.03 -30.66 17.71
N GLU A 839 -21.63 -29.94 16.65
CA GLU A 839 -22.49 -29.69 15.48
C GLU A 839 -22.81 -30.98 14.73
N VAL A 840 -21.85 -31.91 14.59
CA VAL A 840 -22.10 -33.24 14.01
C VAL A 840 -23.28 -33.93 14.71
N THR A 841 -23.32 -33.86 16.04
CA THR A 841 -24.39 -34.46 16.85
C THR A 841 -25.72 -33.76 16.62
N LEU A 842 -25.72 -32.44 16.52
CA LEU A 842 -26.91 -31.63 16.26
C LEU A 842 -27.50 -31.91 14.86
N ILE A 843 -26.64 -32.00 13.86
CA ILE A 843 -27.01 -32.31 12.47
C ILE A 843 -27.56 -33.74 12.39
N LEU A 844 -26.93 -34.71 13.07
CA LEU A 844 -27.45 -36.08 13.13
C LEU A 844 -28.83 -36.15 13.78
N GLN A 845 -29.03 -35.46 14.91
CA GLN A 845 -30.33 -35.40 15.59
C GLN A 845 -31.40 -34.81 14.68
N ALA A 846 -31.08 -33.76 13.93
CA ALA A 846 -31.98 -33.16 12.97
C ALA A 846 -32.31 -34.11 11.81
N ALA A 847 -31.29 -34.78 11.27
CA ALA A 847 -31.42 -35.75 10.18
C ALA A 847 -32.34 -36.93 10.51
N VAL A 848 -32.39 -37.35 11.79
CA VAL A 848 -33.27 -38.43 12.24
C VAL A 848 -34.58 -37.94 12.87
N GLY A 849 -34.88 -36.64 12.76
CA GLY A 849 -36.15 -36.06 13.24
C GLY A 849 -36.26 -35.91 14.76
N LEU A 850 -35.15 -35.95 15.49
CA LEU A 850 -35.10 -35.72 16.94
C LEU A 850 -35.04 -34.22 17.30
N ARG A 851 -34.80 -33.35 16.31
CA ARG A 851 -34.62 -31.90 16.48
C ARG A 851 -34.93 -31.13 15.18
N THR A 852 -35.28 -29.86 15.30
CA THR A 852 -35.25 -28.86 14.21
C THR A 852 -34.04 -27.93 14.38
N LEU A 853 -33.39 -27.55 13.28
CA LEU A 853 -32.23 -26.65 13.25
C LEU A 853 -32.60 -25.21 12.88
#